data_AF-A0AAN9GG56-F1
#
_entry.id   AF-A0AAN9GG56-F1
#
_cell.length_a   1.000
_cell.length_b   1.000
_cell.length_c   1.000
_cell.angle_alpha   90.00
_cell.angle_beta   90.00
_cell.angle_gamma   90.00
#
_symmetry.space_group_name_H-M   'P 1'
#
loop_
_entity.id
_entity.type
_entity.pdbx_description
1 polymer ?
#
loop_
_entity_poly.entity_id
_entity_poly.type
_entity_poly.pdbx_seq_one_letter_code
_entity_poly.pdbx_strand_id
1 'polypeptide(L)'
;MAVRNTQQAQADHWRQIVTSLYPDALTRTYCVPPVQFNRVPYFRGTAPGTGEPVLVLPDCPTGGALVHTAPPSRRHFIPPSQHSMWTQESLSQIHLAPERVQESDIRDDFAQNHVMLNLQELGDSRHEAMFILSQLQFGSYLNKPAYAAAAKQLPRPRDLAQDRQGDFDFLLIHRQHGILIGELKSVGKKKGASNETHPPADPFLAKKVKQAVKQLDKSERVVRHLVSDIGPGITVKKTLFLPYISCDQLERVLDNDEQLKQAVCQSLGAANTAEAVQLCCFSDQLSQPASYWHVTPAVLSQLSTWWQHRMACTVDTRLTDQLYLDIVARFVGPATTVSVPCYNNVRVEVRTAGQAVAELGRRLALLVLTLQQLGLMNRDPPLVYITGAPGTGKTVMLVLQGLRWLRQGHDVHVLSTWDAARAVSTSIKQQLEMSLSAGPTPSLTPGSVSYHGHDFLDREEDVEKAVADLVACMKNGHLHVLVDEAVFSSSLKHGPRHTRFVTRLAQQVPHLYLWCAGTNNRDIPPALQTQVFTVPLRSAPAVLREIQPVIHRFKVHDYSDSGVPAPGDGLSVIRLSHHGNAHTGRWPVNCAQCGQDIAAVLRRLGVGRSAANSPSRLSYRDVFVLTRSHDLQDDVTDEAGRVTSPASGVVQGLKDAGVPVSVLGVQDWLHNRARWEGAVQDVAVAATDTVTVAVYGCVKGLERRVVAVLQGRHQRDDDVGRTDEQTDRLDRLDAVSRCTTQLIMVRTPPVTTTTTPSLTTTTIPTTTHPTPQPNTTTTTAITPTTTNDDDDHHLRQKEERQ
;
A
#
# COMPACT_ATOMS: atom_id res chain seq x y z
N MET A 1 -31.86 -28.67 29.95
CA MET A 1 -30.60 -29.27 29.47
C MET A 1 -30.39 -29.06 27.97
N ALA A 2 -31.36 -29.37 27.10
CA ALA A 2 -31.22 -29.18 25.64
C ALA A 2 -30.79 -27.77 25.20
N VAL A 3 -31.40 -26.70 25.75
CA VAL A 3 -31.05 -25.29 25.42
C VAL A 3 -29.60 -24.92 25.82
N ARG A 4 -29.12 -25.41 26.97
CA ARG A 4 -27.73 -25.19 27.41
C ARG A 4 -26.73 -25.90 26.50
N ASN A 5 -27.05 -27.10 26.03
CA ASN A 5 -26.21 -27.83 25.07
C ASN A 5 -26.13 -27.09 23.71
N THR A 6 -27.23 -26.47 23.26
CA THR A 6 -27.25 -25.69 22.01
C THR A 6 -26.45 -24.39 22.11
N GLN A 7 -26.54 -23.66 23.24
CA GLN A 7 -25.77 -22.43 23.46
C GLN A 7 -24.26 -22.70 23.54
N GLN A 8 -23.87 -23.78 24.23
CA GLN A 8 -22.48 -24.18 24.33
C GLN A 8 -21.91 -24.57 22.95
N ALA A 9 -22.63 -25.39 22.18
CA ALA A 9 -22.22 -25.79 20.83
C ALA A 9 -22.10 -24.59 19.87
N GLN A 10 -22.96 -23.58 20.01
CA GLN A 10 -22.87 -22.35 19.24
C GLN A 10 -21.62 -21.53 19.61
N ALA A 11 -21.31 -21.41 20.90
CA ALA A 11 -20.12 -20.71 21.36
C ALA A 11 -18.84 -21.43 20.89
N ASP A 12 -18.82 -22.76 20.95
CA ASP A 12 -17.75 -23.60 20.37
C ASP A 12 -17.56 -23.34 18.87
N HIS A 13 -18.65 -23.27 18.12
CA HIS A 13 -18.61 -22.99 16.69
C HIS A 13 -18.03 -21.59 16.39
N TRP A 14 -18.42 -20.56 17.15
CA TRP A 14 -17.88 -19.21 16.96
C TRP A 14 -16.40 -19.13 17.33
N ARG A 15 -15.98 -19.81 18.40
CA ARG A 15 -14.56 -19.95 18.78
C ARG A 15 -13.76 -20.60 17.66
N GLN A 16 -14.23 -21.71 17.09
CA GLN A 16 -13.56 -22.39 15.98
C GLN A 16 -13.35 -21.47 14.78
N ILE A 17 -14.35 -20.65 14.44
CA ILE A 17 -14.24 -19.67 13.35
C ILE A 17 -13.19 -18.61 13.70
N VAL A 18 -13.21 -18.06 14.92
CA VAL A 18 -12.19 -17.09 15.37
C VAL A 18 -10.80 -17.69 15.30
N THR A 19 -10.57 -18.87 15.85
CA THR A 19 -9.26 -19.55 15.81
C THR A 19 -8.82 -19.85 14.38
N SER A 20 -9.75 -20.13 13.47
CA SER A 20 -9.42 -20.30 12.05
C SER A 20 -9.04 -18.98 11.35
N LEU A 21 -9.63 -17.85 11.75
CA LEU A 21 -9.33 -16.53 11.18
C LEU A 21 -8.06 -15.91 11.82
N TYR A 22 -7.82 -16.23 13.08
CA TYR A 22 -6.75 -15.70 13.93
C TYR A 22 -6.04 -16.86 14.65
N PRO A 23 -5.20 -17.63 13.94
CA PRO A 23 -4.56 -18.83 14.50
C PRO A 23 -3.64 -18.52 15.69
N ASP A 24 -3.08 -17.31 15.75
CA ASP A 24 -2.21 -16.84 16.82
C ASP A 24 -2.96 -15.96 17.85
N ALA A 25 -4.29 -16.07 17.95
CA ALA A 25 -5.11 -15.22 18.82
C ALA A 25 -4.65 -15.20 20.30
N LEU A 26 -4.01 -16.28 20.76
CA LEU A 26 -3.54 -16.40 22.15
C LEU A 26 -2.13 -15.85 22.37
N THR A 27 -1.44 -15.41 21.33
CA THR A 27 -0.02 -15.01 21.38
C THR A 27 0.30 -13.70 20.66
N ARG A 28 -0.63 -13.15 19.86
CA ARG A 28 -0.39 -11.97 19.03
C ARG A 28 -1.43 -10.87 19.20
N THR A 29 -1.04 -9.69 18.77
CA THR A 29 -1.94 -8.55 18.61
C THR A 29 -2.62 -8.58 17.24
N TYR A 30 -3.91 -8.27 17.21
CA TYR A 30 -4.71 -8.13 16.00
C TYR A 30 -5.53 -6.85 16.01
N CYS A 31 -5.44 -6.06 14.94
CA CYS A 31 -6.35 -4.93 14.69
C CYS A 31 -7.55 -5.39 13.86
N VAL A 32 -8.74 -4.90 14.22
CA VAL A 32 -10.00 -5.23 13.53
C VAL A 32 -10.81 -3.93 13.33
N PRO A 33 -10.88 -3.39 12.09
CA PRO A 33 -10.22 -3.86 10.87
C PRO A 33 -8.68 -3.77 10.95
N PRO A 34 -7.94 -4.56 10.14
CA PRO A 34 -6.46 -4.56 10.15
C PRO A 34 -5.79 -3.27 9.66
N VAL A 35 -6.54 -2.40 8.97
CA VAL A 35 -6.09 -1.09 8.50
C VAL A 35 -7.24 -0.11 8.63
N GLN A 36 -6.92 1.18 8.81
CA GLN A 36 -7.94 2.22 8.78
C GLN A 36 -8.32 2.49 7.32
N PHE A 37 -9.63 2.52 7.07
CA PHE A 37 -10.18 2.95 5.79
C PHE A 37 -10.69 4.38 5.93
N ASN A 38 -10.19 5.26 5.07
CA ASN A 38 -10.52 6.68 5.12
C ASN A 38 -11.73 6.99 4.23
N ARG A 39 -12.54 7.94 4.68
CA ARG A 39 -13.53 8.62 3.85
C ARG A 39 -12.80 9.62 2.96
N VAL A 40 -13.05 9.53 1.65
CA VAL A 40 -12.39 10.36 0.65
C VAL A 40 -13.44 11.21 -0.09
N PRO A 41 -13.27 12.55 -0.18
CA PRO A 41 -14.25 13.48 -0.75
C PRO A 41 -14.26 13.44 -2.29
N TYR A 42 -14.50 12.26 -2.88
CA TYR A 42 -14.67 12.15 -4.33
C TYR A 42 -15.98 12.81 -4.78
N PHE A 43 -15.96 13.40 -5.97
CA PHE A 43 -17.18 13.70 -6.71
C PHE A 43 -17.23 12.90 -8.00
N ARG A 44 -18.45 12.68 -8.48
CA ARG A 44 -18.67 11.91 -9.71
C ARG A 44 -18.46 12.82 -10.91
N GLY A 45 -17.74 12.31 -11.90
CA GLY A 45 -17.53 12.95 -13.19
C GLY A 45 -17.80 11.99 -14.34
N THR A 46 -17.54 12.48 -15.55
CA THR A 46 -17.52 11.67 -16.78
C THR A 46 -16.27 12.04 -17.55
N ALA A 47 -15.50 11.05 -17.99
CA ALA A 47 -14.29 11.28 -18.76
C ALA A 47 -14.67 11.88 -20.14
N PRO A 48 -14.19 13.09 -20.48
CA PRO A 48 -14.57 13.80 -21.71
C PRO A 48 -14.40 12.99 -22.99
N GLY A 49 -15.40 12.96 -23.85
CA GLY A 49 -15.36 12.26 -25.15
C GLY A 49 -15.40 10.73 -25.06
N THR A 50 -15.23 10.13 -23.88
CA THR A 50 -15.39 8.68 -23.70
C THR A 50 -16.80 8.35 -23.23
N GLY A 51 -17.35 9.09 -22.26
CA GLY A 51 -18.59 8.69 -21.56
C GLY A 51 -18.35 7.70 -20.41
N GLU A 52 -17.10 7.36 -20.10
CA GLU A 52 -16.77 6.53 -18.94
C GLU A 52 -17.09 7.28 -17.63
N PRO A 53 -17.78 6.63 -16.66
CA PRO A 53 -17.97 7.20 -15.34
C PRO A 53 -16.64 7.23 -14.59
N VAL A 54 -16.28 8.38 -14.02
CA VAL A 54 -15.05 8.55 -13.24
C VAL A 54 -15.35 9.14 -11.87
N LEU A 55 -14.48 8.85 -10.92
CA LEU A 55 -14.37 9.64 -9.70
C LEU A 55 -13.33 10.73 -9.92
N VAL A 56 -13.55 11.89 -9.31
CA VAL A 56 -12.65 13.02 -9.42
C VAL A 56 -12.14 13.38 -8.04
N LEU A 57 -10.81 13.47 -7.94
CA LEU A 57 -10.12 13.95 -6.75
C LEU A 57 -10.08 15.49 -6.80
N PRO A 58 -10.61 16.19 -5.79
CA PRO A 58 -10.52 17.65 -5.72
C PRO A 58 -9.10 18.10 -5.40
N ASP A 59 -8.72 19.31 -5.83
CA ASP A 59 -7.40 19.91 -5.52
C ASP A 59 -7.25 20.29 -4.03
N CYS A 60 -8.37 20.37 -3.31
CA CYS A 60 -8.42 20.64 -1.87
C CYS A 60 -9.72 20.04 -1.29
N PRO A 61 -9.74 19.58 -0.03
CA PRO A 61 -10.95 19.10 0.63
C PRO A 61 -12.12 20.11 0.67
N THR A 62 -11.88 21.40 0.40
CA THR A 62 -12.91 22.44 0.32
C THR A 62 -13.14 22.92 -1.12
N GLY A 63 -14.09 22.31 -1.83
CA GLY A 63 -14.41 22.73 -3.20
C GLY A 63 -15.54 21.95 -3.87
N GLY A 64 -16.67 21.74 -3.19
CA GLY A 64 -17.84 21.07 -3.77
C GLY A 64 -18.76 22.04 -4.50
N ALA A 65 -18.58 22.21 -5.81
CA ALA A 65 -19.67 22.61 -6.71
C ALA A 65 -20.22 21.34 -7.39
N LEU A 66 -21.46 20.98 -7.05
CA LEU A 66 -22.17 19.81 -7.55
C LEU A 66 -22.53 20.01 -9.03
N VAL A 67 -22.13 19.07 -9.89
CA VAL A 67 -22.78 18.83 -11.18
C VAL A 67 -23.59 17.54 -11.07
N HIS A 68 -24.90 17.68 -10.96
CA HIS A 68 -25.84 16.56 -10.97
C HIS A 68 -25.97 16.00 -12.39
N THR A 69 -25.80 14.68 -12.56
CA THR A 69 -26.33 13.94 -13.71
C THR A 69 -27.02 12.65 -13.25
N ALA A 70 -28.16 12.35 -13.88
CA ALA A 70 -29.12 11.32 -13.49
C ALA A 70 -28.60 9.87 -13.67
N PRO A 71 -29.19 8.86 -12.97
CA PRO A 71 -28.75 7.47 -13.08
C PRO A 71 -29.44 6.73 -14.26
N PRO A 72 -28.75 5.85 -15.00
CA PRO A 72 -29.41 4.84 -15.83
C PRO A 72 -29.54 3.50 -15.09
N SER A 73 -30.46 2.68 -15.59
CA SER A 73 -31.03 1.47 -14.99
C SER A 73 -30.07 0.29 -14.79
N ARG A 74 -30.31 -0.46 -13.71
CA ARG A 74 -29.63 -1.72 -13.34
C ARG A 74 -29.71 -2.78 -14.44
N ARG A 75 -28.58 -3.43 -14.75
CA ARG A 75 -28.53 -4.72 -15.45
C ARG A 75 -27.78 -5.77 -14.64
N HIS A 76 -28.16 -7.02 -14.87
CA HIS A 76 -27.80 -8.21 -14.11
C HIS A 76 -26.31 -8.58 -14.22
N PHE A 77 -25.85 -9.27 -13.18
CA PHE A 77 -24.46 -9.59 -12.89
C PHE A 77 -24.05 -10.95 -13.48
N ILE A 78 -22.98 -10.99 -14.26
CA ILE A 78 -22.18 -12.18 -14.59
C ILE A 78 -20.71 -11.73 -14.56
N PRO A 79 -19.79 -12.40 -13.84
CA PRO A 79 -18.42 -11.93 -13.75
C PRO A 79 -17.56 -12.47 -14.90
N PRO A 80 -16.68 -11.63 -15.48
CA PRO A 80 -15.41 -12.11 -15.98
C PRO A 80 -14.30 -11.56 -15.07
N SER A 81 -13.62 -12.47 -14.38
CA SER A 81 -12.34 -12.22 -13.71
C SER A 81 -11.25 -12.02 -14.77
N GLN A 82 -11.02 -10.78 -15.17
CA GLN A 82 -9.83 -10.35 -15.90
C GLN A 82 -9.30 -9.09 -15.20
N HIS A 83 -8.03 -9.08 -14.78
CA HIS A 83 -7.41 -7.89 -14.17
C HIS A 83 -7.21 -6.84 -15.25
N SER A 84 -8.20 -5.98 -15.36
CA SER A 84 -8.24 -4.78 -16.16
C SER A 84 -7.71 -3.59 -15.35
N MET A 85 -7.22 -2.53 -16.01
CA MET A 85 -6.87 -1.27 -15.33
C MET A 85 -8.05 -0.72 -14.50
N TRP A 86 -9.29 -1.01 -14.94
CA TRP A 86 -10.52 -0.84 -14.18
C TRP A 86 -11.57 -1.85 -14.63
N THR A 87 -12.20 -2.57 -13.70
CA THR A 87 -13.20 -3.59 -14.06
C THR A 87 -14.59 -3.00 -14.27
N GLN A 88 -15.48 -3.76 -14.94
CA GLN A 88 -16.90 -3.42 -14.99
C GLN A 88 -17.52 -3.32 -13.59
N GLU A 89 -17.05 -4.12 -12.64
CA GLU A 89 -17.41 -3.99 -11.24
C GLU A 89 -17.00 -2.62 -10.69
N SER A 90 -15.75 -2.18 -10.91
CA SER A 90 -15.29 -0.85 -10.51
C SER A 90 -16.20 0.25 -11.09
N LEU A 91 -16.53 0.19 -12.39
CA LEU A 91 -17.43 1.16 -13.04
C LEU A 91 -18.85 1.13 -12.43
N SER A 92 -19.38 -0.06 -12.14
CA SER A 92 -20.69 -0.21 -11.50
C SER A 92 -20.77 0.46 -10.12
N GLN A 93 -19.66 0.44 -9.38
CA GLN A 93 -19.59 1.08 -8.08
C GLN A 93 -19.44 2.60 -8.18
N ILE A 94 -18.75 3.12 -9.20
CA ILE A 94 -18.64 4.56 -9.45
C ILE A 94 -20.00 5.19 -9.77
N HIS A 95 -20.94 4.40 -10.30
CA HIS A 95 -22.33 4.87 -10.50
C HIS A 95 -23.09 5.14 -9.19
N LEU A 96 -22.66 4.57 -8.07
CA LEU A 96 -23.25 4.85 -6.76
C LEU A 96 -22.90 6.27 -6.33
N ALA A 97 -23.87 6.98 -5.74
CA ALA A 97 -23.65 8.33 -5.26
C ALA A 97 -22.52 8.34 -4.20
N PRO A 98 -21.47 9.17 -4.39
CA PRO A 98 -20.45 9.34 -3.36
C PRO A 98 -21.07 9.86 -2.06
N GLU A 99 -20.54 9.39 -0.94
CA GLU A 99 -20.90 9.91 0.37
C GLU A 99 -20.36 11.34 0.53
N ARG A 100 -21.13 12.21 1.18
CA ARG A 100 -20.68 13.56 1.46
C ARG A 100 -19.69 13.52 2.63
N VAL A 101 -18.42 13.69 2.31
CA VAL A 101 -17.33 13.73 3.30
C VAL A 101 -17.10 15.16 3.78
N GLN A 102 -17.16 15.37 5.10
CA GLN A 102 -16.83 16.63 5.75
C GLN A 102 -15.36 16.64 6.17
N GLU A 103 -14.79 17.81 6.39
CA GLU A 103 -13.43 17.93 6.91
C GLU A 103 -13.24 17.30 8.30
N SER A 104 -14.28 17.30 9.14
CA SER A 104 -14.26 16.60 10.42
C SER A 104 -14.07 15.09 10.24
N ASP A 105 -14.66 14.51 9.19
CA ASP A 105 -14.55 13.09 8.90
C ASP A 105 -13.11 12.70 8.56
N ILE A 106 -12.45 13.51 7.72
CA ILE A 106 -11.05 13.33 7.35
C ILE A 106 -10.14 13.45 8.58
N ARG A 107 -10.41 14.44 9.45
CA ARG A 107 -9.64 14.66 10.67
C ARG A 107 -9.80 13.49 11.65
N ASP A 108 -11.03 12.99 11.81
CA ASP A 108 -11.35 11.90 12.73
C ASP A 108 -10.76 10.57 12.22
N ASP A 109 -10.84 10.28 10.91
CA ASP A 109 -10.23 9.09 10.30
C ASP A 109 -8.70 9.09 10.45
N PHE A 110 -8.06 10.26 10.25
CA PHE A 110 -6.63 10.41 10.45
C PHE A 110 -6.22 10.18 11.92
N ALA A 111 -6.96 10.75 12.88
CA ALA A 111 -6.73 10.54 14.31
C ALA A 111 -6.91 9.08 14.72
N GLN A 112 -7.93 8.41 14.15
CA GLN A 112 -8.17 6.99 14.36
C GLN A 112 -6.98 6.16 13.88
N ASN A 113 -6.49 6.41 12.67
CA ASN A 113 -5.34 5.69 12.11
C ASN A 113 -4.07 5.92 12.94
N HIS A 114 -3.82 7.16 13.34
CA HIS A 114 -2.65 7.55 14.13
C HIS A 114 -2.58 6.79 15.46
N VAL A 115 -3.67 6.79 16.23
CA VAL A 115 -3.74 6.04 17.50
C VAL A 115 -3.67 4.54 17.26
N MET A 116 -4.39 4.02 16.26
CA MET A 116 -4.42 2.59 15.97
C MET A 116 -3.04 2.02 15.64
N LEU A 117 -2.24 2.72 14.83
CA LEU A 117 -0.88 2.29 14.47
C LEU A 117 0.07 2.28 15.68
N ASN A 118 -0.03 3.27 16.57
CA ASN A 118 0.78 3.31 17.79
C ASN A 118 0.40 2.17 18.75
N LEU A 119 -0.90 1.89 18.91
CA LEU A 119 -1.37 0.76 19.73
C LEU A 119 -0.99 -0.60 19.12
N GLN A 120 -1.01 -0.72 17.79
CA GLN A 120 -0.57 -1.93 17.11
C GLN A 120 0.91 -2.19 17.37
N GLU A 121 1.79 -1.19 17.20
CA GLU A 121 3.22 -1.32 17.47
C GLU A 121 3.51 -1.64 18.94
N LEU A 122 2.74 -1.04 19.87
CA LEU A 122 2.80 -1.39 21.28
C LEU A 122 2.52 -2.88 21.52
N GLY A 123 1.45 -3.41 20.93
CA GLY A 123 1.08 -4.81 21.06
C GLY A 123 2.09 -5.77 20.42
N ASP A 124 2.57 -5.42 19.22
CA ASP A 124 3.54 -6.22 18.46
C ASP A 124 4.89 -6.29 19.16
N SER A 125 5.37 -5.19 19.73
CA SER A 125 6.65 -5.14 20.46
C SER A 125 6.63 -5.88 21.79
N ARG A 126 5.46 -6.02 22.43
CA ARG A 126 5.29 -6.73 23.70
C ARG A 126 5.03 -8.23 23.51
N HIS A 127 4.69 -8.66 22.30
CA HIS A 127 4.28 -10.04 22.01
C HIS A 127 3.12 -10.52 22.89
N GLU A 128 2.18 -9.61 23.20
CA GLU A 128 1.03 -9.89 24.04
C GLU A 128 -0.23 -10.15 23.19
N ALA A 129 -1.12 -11.00 23.72
CA ALA A 129 -2.35 -11.40 23.06
C ALA A 129 -3.45 -10.36 23.25
N MET A 130 -3.79 -9.66 22.17
CA MET A 130 -4.69 -8.50 22.21
C MET A 130 -5.50 -8.39 20.91
N PHE A 131 -6.78 -8.06 21.03
CA PHE A 131 -7.57 -7.55 19.90
C PHE A 131 -7.85 -6.07 20.09
N ILE A 132 -7.48 -5.26 19.11
CA ILE A 132 -7.76 -3.82 19.05
C ILE A 132 -8.88 -3.62 18.02
N LEU A 133 -10.09 -3.34 18.48
CA LEU A 133 -11.22 -3.04 17.61
C LEU A 133 -11.39 -1.52 17.50
N SER A 134 -11.56 -1.03 16.28
CA SER A 134 -11.84 0.39 16.02
C SER A 134 -13.22 0.59 15.38
N GLN A 135 -13.89 1.68 15.77
CA GLN A 135 -15.17 2.15 15.20
C GLN A 135 -16.30 1.08 15.18
N LEU A 136 -16.35 0.21 16.20
CA LEU A 136 -17.38 -0.82 16.29
C LEU A 136 -18.71 -0.21 16.73
N GLN A 137 -19.66 -0.11 15.79
CA GLN A 137 -21.02 0.34 16.07
C GLN A 137 -21.74 -0.64 17.01
N PHE A 138 -22.47 -0.13 18.00
CA PHE A 138 -23.28 -0.95 18.91
C PHE A 138 -24.30 -1.78 18.13
N GLY A 139 -24.92 -1.18 17.10
CA GLY A 139 -25.85 -1.86 16.21
C GLY A 139 -25.21 -2.97 15.35
N SER A 140 -23.88 -3.04 15.29
CA SER A 140 -23.14 -4.11 14.58
C SER A 140 -22.90 -5.35 15.43
N TYR A 141 -22.98 -5.23 16.76
CA TYR A 141 -22.77 -6.33 17.68
C TYR A 141 -23.88 -7.39 17.57
N LEU A 142 -23.49 -8.64 17.28
CA LEU A 142 -24.39 -9.79 17.13
C LEU A 142 -25.61 -9.53 16.21
N ASN A 143 -25.41 -8.78 15.14
CA ASN A 143 -26.50 -8.30 14.28
C ASN A 143 -26.64 -9.08 12.96
N LYS A 144 -25.77 -10.06 12.68
CA LYS A 144 -25.84 -10.80 11.41
C LYS A 144 -27.13 -11.62 11.30
N PRO A 145 -27.89 -11.49 10.19
CA PRO A 145 -29.16 -12.19 10.01
C PRO A 145 -29.05 -13.72 10.18
N ALA A 146 -27.98 -14.33 9.67
CA ALA A 146 -27.72 -15.76 9.79
C ALA A 146 -27.61 -16.27 11.24
N TYR A 147 -27.29 -15.38 12.18
CA TYR A 147 -27.13 -15.68 13.60
C TYR A 147 -28.22 -15.03 14.47
N ALA A 148 -29.30 -14.51 13.87
CA ALA A 148 -30.30 -13.74 14.60
C ALA A 148 -31.02 -14.53 15.71
N ALA A 149 -31.31 -15.82 15.48
CA ALA A 149 -31.95 -16.69 16.47
C ALA A 149 -31.04 -16.95 17.68
N ALA A 150 -29.78 -17.25 17.40
CA ALA A 150 -28.68 -17.40 18.34
C ALA A 150 -28.47 -16.12 19.19
N ALA A 151 -28.34 -14.98 18.51
CA ALA A 151 -28.12 -13.67 19.14
C ALA A 151 -29.31 -13.19 19.99
N LYS A 152 -30.53 -13.74 19.81
CA LYS A 152 -31.68 -13.38 20.65
C LYS A 152 -31.52 -13.75 22.11
N GLN A 153 -30.68 -14.74 22.41
CA GLN A 153 -30.47 -15.28 23.75
C GLN A 153 -29.29 -14.64 24.49
N LEU A 154 -28.58 -13.71 23.84
CA LEU A 154 -27.38 -13.06 24.37
C LEU A 154 -27.65 -11.58 24.66
N PRO A 155 -26.95 -10.97 25.64
CA PRO A 155 -27.08 -9.54 25.93
C PRO A 155 -26.72 -8.69 24.72
N ARG A 156 -27.52 -7.66 24.42
CA ARG A 156 -27.29 -6.77 23.27
C ARG A 156 -27.54 -5.31 23.64
N PRO A 157 -26.97 -4.36 22.89
CA PRO A 157 -27.16 -2.93 23.20
C PRO A 157 -28.63 -2.49 23.20
N ARG A 158 -29.47 -3.14 22.40
CA ARG A 158 -30.92 -2.84 22.33
C ARG A 158 -31.69 -3.21 23.59
N ASP A 159 -31.12 -4.03 24.46
CA ASP A 159 -31.73 -4.43 25.73
C ASP A 159 -31.53 -3.34 26.80
N LEU A 160 -30.66 -2.36 26.54
CA LEU A 160 -30.50 -1.16 27.36
C LEU A 160 -31.49 -0.07 26.92
N ALA A 161 -32.29 0.43 27.85
CA ALA A 161 -33.28 1.48 27.58
C ALA A 161 -32.61 2.82 27.19
N GLN A 162 -31.58 3.19 27.95
CA GLN A 162 -30.65 4.27 27.64
C GLN A 162 -29.40 3.64 27.02
N ASP A 163 -28.72 4.30 26.08
CA ASP A 163 -27.45 3.85 25.49
C ASP A 163 -27.47 2.80 24.36
N ARG A 164 -28.63 2.44 23.82
CA ARG A 164 -28.75 1.47 22.70
C ARG A 164 -28.07 1.84 21.36
N GLN A 165 -27.67 3.10 21.17
CA GLN A 165 -27.07 3.63 19.94
C GLN A 165 -25.69 4.22 20.26
N GLY A 166 -24.76 4.15 19.32
CA GLY A 166 -23.40 4.64 19.47
C GLY A 166 -22.39 3.63 18.95
N ASP A 167 -21.14 3.86 19.28
CA ASP A 167 -19.99 3.09 18.85
C ASP A 167 -18.88 3.09 19.88
N PHE A 168 -17.97 2.13 19.70
CA PHE A 168 -16.68 2.13 20.37
C PHE A 168 -15.65 2.74 19.41
N ASP A 169 -15.10 3.91 19.75
CA ASP A 169 -13.94 4.45 19.04
C ASP A 169 -12.79 3.45 19.11
N PHE A 170 -12.46 2.98 20.31
CA PHE A 170 -11.54 1.86 20.55
C PHE A 170 -12.06 0.90 21.62
N LEU A 171 -11.98 -0.40 21.33
CA LEU A 171 -12.23 -1.49 22.27
C LEU A 171 -11.08 -2.48 22.20
N LEU A 172 -10.32 -2.60 23.29
CA LEU A 172 -9.18 -3.50 23.42
C LEU A 172 -9.58 -4.68 24.30
N ILE A 173 -9.39 -5.91 23.80
CA ILE A 173 -9.59 -7.15 24.55
C ILE A 173 -8.20 -7.74 24.79
N HIS A 174 -7.69 -7.63 26.01
CA HIS A 174 -6.35 -8.06 26.40
C HIS A 174 -6.40 -9.31 27.28
N ARG A 175 -5.62 -10.34 26.93
CA ARG A 175 -5.64 -11.62 27.68
C ARG A 175 -5.23 -11.46 29.14
N GLN A 176 -4.30 -10.55 29.45
CA GLN A 176 -3.77 -10.39 30.81
C GLN A 176 -4.40 -9.24 31.62
N HIS A 177 -5.10 -8.31 30.96
CA HIS A 177 -5.53 -7.05 31.59
C HIS A 177 -7.03 -6.78 31.49
N GLY A 178 -7.80 -7.71 30.89
CA GLY A 178 -9.22 -7.55 30.68
C GLY A 178 -9.54 -6.66 29.49
N ILE A 179 -10.53 -5.78 29.63
CA ILE A 179 -11.02 -4.93 28.55
C ILE A 179 -10.61 -3.47 28.82
N LEU A 180 -10.11 -2.78 27.79
CA LEU A 180 -9.92 -1.33 27.80
C LEU A 180 -10.83 -0.68 26.75
N ILE A 181 -11.56 0.34 27.16
CA ILE A 181 -12.37 1.19 26.29
C ILE A 181 -11.67 2.53 26.13
N GLY A 182 -11.56 2.99 24.90
CA GLY A 182 -10.99 4.29 24.58
C GLY A 182 -11.96 5.15 23.81
N GLU A 183 -12.07 6.41 24.20
CA GLU A 183 -12.80 7.44 23.46
C GLU A 183 -11.79 8.41 22.84
N LEU A 184 -11.92 8.67 21.54
CA LEU A 184 -11.02 9.50 20.76
C LEU A 184 -11.59 10.90 20.58
N LYS A 185 -10.73 11.92 20.72
CA LYS A 185 -11.05 13.29 20.29
C LYS A 185 -9.89 13.91 19.54
N SER A 186 -10.12 14.21 18.26
CA SER A 186 -9.17 14.83 17.31
C SER A 186 -9.00 16.35 17.48
N VAL A 187 -9.22 16.88 18.69
CA VAL A 187 -9.14 18.31 19.00
C VAL A 187 -7.69 18.77 18.91
N GLY A 188 -7.39 19.91 18.28
CA GLY A 188 -6.04 20.48 18.17
C GLY A 188 -5.44 20.48 16.76
N LYS A 189 -6.05 19.77 15.80
CA LYS A 189 -5.67 19.83 14.38
C LYS A 189 -6.47 20.91 13.63
N LYS A 190 -5.80 21.82 12.91
CA LYS A 190 -6.44 22.93 12.17
C LYS A 190 -7.23 22.42 10.96
N LYS A 191 -8.17 23.25 10.49
CA LYS A 191 -8.85 23.07 9.21
C LYS A 191 -7.89 23.33 8.04
N GLY A 192 -7.79 22.40 7.08
CA GLY A 192 -7.17 22.59 5.77
C GLY A 192 -5.64 22.51 5.69
N ALA A 193 -4.92 22.29 6.78
CA ALA A 193 -3.46 22.14 6.78
C ALA A 193 -3.07 20.73 7.25
N SER A 194 -2.35 19.96 6.42
CA SER A 194 -2.09 18.55 6.69
C SER A 194 -1.24 18.29 7.95
N ASN A 195 -0.47 19.27 8.46
CA ASN A 195 0.54 19.02 9.50
C ASN A 195 0.65 20.04 10.67
N GLU A 196 -0.17 21.10 10.74
CA GLU A 196 -0.07 22.08 11.85
C GLU A 196 -1.07 21.78 12.98
N THR A 197 -0.54 21.47 14.16
CA THR A 197 -1.28 21.41 15.42
C THR A 197 -1.21 22.76 16.14
N HIS A 198 -2.35 23.29 16.55
CA HIS A 198 -2.40 24.45 17.44
C HIS A 198 -3.17 24.09 18.71
N PRO A 199 -2.79 24.64 19.87
CA PRO A 199 -3.58 24.51 21.08
C PRO A 199 -5.02 24.95 20.78
N PRO A 200 -6.04 24.09 20.98
CA PRO A 200 -7.42 24.55 20.93
C PRO A 200 -7.63 25.61 22.02
N ALA A 201 -8.61 26.49 21.85
CA ALA A 201 -9.05 27.33 22.94
C ALA A 201 -9.54 26.47 24.11
N ASP A 202 -9.08 26.77 25.34
CA ASP A 202 -9.38 26.00 26.55
C ASP A 202 -10.89 25.72 26.75
N PRO A 203 -11.83 26.66 26.51
CA PRO A 203 -13.28 26.38 26.61
C PRO A 203 -13.78 25.36 25.58
N PHE A 204 -13.18 25.33 24.38
CA PHE A 204 -13.53 24.35 23.36
C PHE A 204 -13.02 22.95 23.73
N LEU A 205 -11.80 22.88 24.24
CA LEU A 205 -11.22 21.64 24.75
C LEU A 205 -12.05 21.09 25.92
N ALA A 206 -12.38 21.93 26.91
CA ALA A 206 -13.23 21.56 28.04
C ALA A 206 -14.56 20.95 27.58
N LYS A 207 -15.24 21.60 26.63
CA LYS A 207 -16.48 21.10 26.03
C LYS A 207 -16.31 19.71 25.40
N LYS A 208 -15.21 19.49 24.69
CA LYS A 208 -14.94 18.23 23.98
C LYS A 208 -14.57 17.09 24.93
N VAL A 209 -13.77 17.37 25.97
CA VAL A 209 -13.46 16.40 27.04
C VAL A 209 -14.73 16.04 27.80
N LYS A 210 -15.59 17.00 28.12
CA LYS A 210 -16.90 16.75 28.76
C LYS A 210 -17.79 15.83 27.92
N GLN A 211 -17.77 15.98 26.60
CA GLN A 211 -18.48 15.07 25.69
C GLN A 211 -17.85 13.67 25.71
N ALA A 212 -16.52 13.60 25.64
CA ALA A 212 -15.78 12.34 25.63
C ALA A 212 -16.04 11.50 26.89
N VAL A 213 -16.01 12.12 28.08
CA VAL A 213 -16.31 11.44 29.35
C VAL A 213 -17.72 10.80 29.33
N LYS A 214 -18.73 11.53 28.85
CA LYS A 214 -20.09 11.00 28.75
C LYS A 214 -20.19 9.81 27.79
N GLN A 215 -19.49 9.87 26.67
CA GLN A 215 -19.43 8.77 25.68
C GLN A 215 -18.68 7.56 26.24
N LEU A 216 -17.59 7.80 26.96
CA LEU A 216 -16.75 6.78 27.58
C LEU A 216 -17.50 6.01 28.69
N ASP A 217 -18.20 6.71 29.59
CA ASP A 217 -19.02 6.07 30.62
C ASP A 217 -20.19 5.27 30.04
N LYS A 218 -20.74 5.75 28.93
CA LYS A 218 -21.76 5.04 28.15
C LYS A 218 -21.19 3.75 27.57
N SER A 219 -20.03 3.81 26.91
CA SER A 219 -19.36 2.66 26.34
C SER A 219 -19.03 1.60 27.40
N GLU A 220 -18.60 2.00 28.61
CA GLU A 220 -18.41 1.08 29.74
C GLU A 220 -19.69 0.36 30.15
N ARG A 221 -20.80 1.09 30.32
CA ARG A 221 -22.09 0.48 30.66
C ARG A 221 -22.51 -0.55 29.62
N VAL A 222 -22.33 -0.22 28.34
CA VAL A 222 -22.63 -1.14 27.23
C VAL A 222 -21.74 -2.37 27.32
N VAL A 223 -20.41 -2.24 27.36
CA VAL A 223 -19.50 -3.41 27.42
C VAL A 223 -19.81 -4.31 28.60
N ARG A 224 -19.98 -3.75 29.81
CA ARG A 224 -20.33 -4.53 31.01
C ARG A 224 -21.62 -5.32 30.82
N HIS A 225 -22.62 -4.73 30.16
CA HIS A 225 -23.85 -5.43 29.81
C HIS A 225 -23.58 -6.57 28.80
N LEU A 226 -22.81 -6.31 27.73
CA LEU A 226 -22.52 -7.28 26.66
C LEU A 226 -21.73 -8.51 27.11
N VAL A 227 -21.01 -8.42 28.24
CA VAL A 227 -20.23 -9.54 28.80
C VAL A 227 -20.82 -10.06 30.13
N SER A 228 -21.96 -9.53 30.58
CA SER A 228 -22.53 -9.83 31.90
C SER A 228 -22.85 -11.30 32.17
N ASP A 229 -23.12 -12.07 31.12
CA ASP A 229 -23.47 -13.49 31.19
C ASP A 229 -22.26 -14.44 31.10
N ILE A 230 -21.10 -13.96 30.62
CA ILE A 230 -19.86 -14.77 30.52
C ILE A 230 -18.75 -14.32 31.46
N GLY A 231 -18.79 -13.07 31.91
CA GLY A 231 -17.78 -12.52 32.81
C GLY A 231 -18.27 -11.26 33.51
N PRO A 232 -19.23 -11.37 34.45
CA PRO A 232 -19.78 -10.23 35.18
C PRO A 232 -18.74 -9.47 36.03
N GLY A 233 -17.62 -10.12 36.36
CA GLY A 233 -16.50 -9.54 37.11
C GLY A 233 -15.29 -9.13 36.26
N ILE A 234 -15.41 -9.14 34.93
CA ILE A 234 -14.29 -8.73 34.06
C ILE A 234 -13.90 -7.28 34.35
N THR A 235 -12.61 -7.04 34.50
CA THR A 235 -12.08 -5.68 34.62
C THR A 235 -12.26 -4.93 33.30
N VAL A 236 -13.02 -3.83 33.38
CA VAL A 236 -13.19 -2.87 32.28
C VAL A 236 -12.54 -1.56 32.69
N LYS A 237 -11.52 -1.16 31.94
CA LYS A 237 -10.78 0.10 32.13
C LYS A 237 -11.18 1.10 31.05
N LYS A 238 -10.96 2.38 31.32
CA LYS A 238 -11.33 3.51 30.47
C LYS A 238 -10.14 4.42 30.21
N THR A 239 -10.02 4.97 29.01
CA THR A 239 -9.02 5.99 28.67
C THR A 239 -9.57 7.00 27.67
N LEU A 240 -8.98 8.19 27.65
CA LEU A 240 -9.19 9.19 26.60
C LEU A 240 -7.96 9.19 25.69
N PHE A 241 -8.20 9.10 24.38
CA PHE A 241 -7.18 9.32 23.36
C PHE A 241 -7.30 10.75 22.83
N LEU A 242 -6.25 11.54 23.07
CA LEU A 242 -6.17 12.95 22.73
C LEU A 242 -4.88 13.21 21.92
N PRO A 243 -4.79 12.71 20.67
CA PRO A 243 -3.52 12.62 19.94
C PRO A 243 -2.89 13.96 19.55
N TYR A 244 -3.60 15.08 19.72
CA TYR A 244 -3.12 16.43 19.38
C TYR A 244 -3.20 17.41 20.54
N ILE A 245 -3.36 16.90 21.76
CA ILE A 245 -3.40 17.68 22.99
C ILE A 245 -2.31 17.11 23.90
N SER A 246 -1.54 17.98 24.56
CA SER A 246 -0.54 17.55 25.55
C SER A 246 -1.16 17.36 26.94
N CYS A 247 -0.44 16.64 27.82
CA CYS A 247 -0.81 16.51 29.23
C CYS A 247 -1.05 17.87 29.89
N ASP A 248 -0.12 18.81 29.72
CA ASP A 248 -0.16 20.16 30.33
C ASP A 248 -1.39 20.95 29.88
N GLN A 249 -1.84 20.76 28.63
CA GLN A 249 -3.03 21.43 28.13
C GLN A 249 -4.29 20.91 28.81
N LEU A 250 -4.41 19.60 29.03
CA LEU A 250 -5.55 19.06 29.77
C LEU A 250 -5.48 19.47 31.25
N GLU A 251 -4.32 19.38 31.89
CA GLU A 251 -4.14 19.79 33.30
C GLU A 251 -4.63 21.23 33.51
N ARG A 252 -4.18 22.18 32.68
CA ARG A 252 -4.64 23.57 32.73
C ARG A 252 -6.16 23.71 32.58
N VAL A 253 -6.79 22.91 31.71
CA VAL A 253 -8.25 22.96 31.54
C VAL A 253 -8.97 22.41 32.77
N LEU A 254 -8.47 21.34 33.38
CA LEU A 254 -9.08 20.73 34.56
C LEU A 254 -8.92 21.61 35.80
N ASP A 255 -7.79 22.31 35.95
CA ASP A 255 -7.57 23.24 37.05
C ASP A 255 -8.53 24.44 37.03
N ASN A 256 -9.04 24.81 35.85
CA ASN A 256 -9.97 25.91 35.66
C ASN A 256 -11.45 25.50 35.66
N ASP A 257 -11.77 24.20 35.64
CA ASP A 257 -13.15 23.68 35.62
C ASP A 257 -13.29 22.51 36.61
N GLU A 258 -13.63 22.83 37.86
CA GLU A 258 -13.76 21.85 38.94
C GLU A 258 -14.85 20.79 38.67
N GLN A 259 -15.91 21.15 37.94
CA GLN A 259 -16.94 20.17 37.56
C GLN A 259 -16.42 19.17 36.53
N LEU A 260 -15.67 19.65 35.54
CA LEU A 260 -15.04 18.78 34.55
C LEU A 260 -13.97 17.90 35.17
N LYS A 261 -13.13 18.45 36.05
CA LYS A 261 -12.14 17.71 36.83
C LYS A 261 -12.77 16.56 37.61
N GLN A 262 -13.83 16.83 38.37
CA GLN A 262 -14.55 15.78 39.11
C GLN A 262 -15.11 14.71 38.17
N ALA A 263 -15.70 15.11 37.03
CA ALA A 263 -16.24 14.16 36.06
C ALA A 263 -15.14 13.28 35.42
N VAL A 264 -13.97 13.84 35.09
CA VAL A 264 -12.85 13.09 34.51
C VAL A 264 -12.25 12.14 35.54
N CYS A 265 -11.97 12.60 36.77
CA CYS A 265 -11.45 11.75 37.85
C CYS A 265 -12.40 10.59 38.16
N GLN A 266 -13.70 10.88 38.32
CA GLN A 266 -14.71 9.86 38.59
C GLN A 266 -14.82 8.85 37.44
N SER A 267 -14.84 9.33 36.19
CA SER A 267 -14.91 8.46 35.03
C SER A 267 -13.68 7.55 34.94
N LEU A 268 -12.46 8.07 35.08
CA LEU A 268 -11.25 7.27 34.92
C LEU A 268 -10.89 6.43 36.17
N GLY A 269 -11.55 6.67 37.29
CA GLY A 269 -11.28 6.02 38.58
C GLY A 269 -10.03 6.57 39.27
N ALA A 270 -9.70 7.85 39.07
CA ALA A 270 -8.52 8.50 39.61
C ALA A 270 -8.82 9.24 40.93
N ALA A 271 -7.86 9.25 41.85
CA ALA A 271 -7.96 9.96 43.13
C ALA A 271 -7.71 11.46 43.01
N ASN A 272 -6.94 11.90 42.01
CA ASN A 272 -6.60 13.30 41.79
C ASN A 272 -6.35 13.61 40.30
N THR A 273 -6.19 14.90 39.97
CA THR A 273 -6.00 15.38 38.59
C THR A 273 -4.76 14.76 37.93
N ALA A 274 -3.62 14.71 38.64
CA ALA A 274 -2.37 14.19 38.10
C ALA A 274 -2.51 12.71 37.70
N GLU A 275 -3.15 11.91 38.55
CA GLU A 275 -3.47 10.52 38.22
C GLU A 275 -4.44 10.43 37.04
N ALA A 276 -5.49 11.26 36.99
CA ALA A 276 -6.44 11.26 35.88
C ALA A 276 -5.77 11.57 34.53
N VAL A 277 -4.82 12.50 34.52
CA VAL A 277 -4.02 12.83 33.34
C VAL A 277 -3.11 11.65 32.97
N GLN A 278 -2.40 11.03 33.91
CA GLN A 278 -1.56 9.85 33.63
C GLN A 278 -2.33 8.66 33.02
N LEU A 279 -3.64 8.56 33.25
CA LEU A 279 -4.50 7.52 32.70
C LEU A 279 -5.02 7.82 31.27
N CYS A 280 -4.80 9.03 30.76
CA CYS A 280 -5.11 9.45 29.39
C CYS A 280 -3.89 9.29 28.46
N CYS A 281 -4.13 9.12 27.17
CA CYS A 281 -3.09 9.04 26.15
C CYS A 281 -3.08 10.32 25.30
N PHE A 282 -1.96 11.03 25.27
CA PHE A 282 -1.80 12.36 24.68
C PHE A 282 -0.84 12.35 23.49
N SER A 283 -0.67 13.52 22.86
CA SER A 283 0.37 13.73 21.85
C SER A 283 1.78 13.41 22.37
N ASP A 284 2.03 13.56 23.67
CA ASP A 284 3.36 13.38 24.29
C ASP A 284 3.83 11.92 24.31
N GLN A 285 2.91 10.95 24.12
CA GLN A 285 3.22 9.52 24.09
C GLN A 285 3.06 8.89 22.71
N LEU A 286 2.70 9.69 21.69
CA LEU A 286 2.44 9.20 20.34
C LEU A 286 3.49 9.73 19.35
N SER A 287 3.61 9.04 18.22
CA SER A 287 4.43 9.51 17.10
C SER A 287 3.95 10.88 16.59
N GLN A 288 4.83 11.62 15.94
CA GLN A 288 4.46 12.92 15.37
C GLN A 288 3.40 12.79 14.27
N PRO A 289 2.41 13.70 14.15
CA PRO A 289 1.35 13.60 13.14
C PRO A 289 1.88 13.51 11.70
N ALA A 290 2.92 14.28 11.35
CA ALA A 290 3.49 14.26 9.99
C ALA A 290 4.21 12.95 9.63
N SER A 291 4.55 12.13 10.63
CA SER A 291 5.23 10.85 10.49
C SER A 291 4.60 9.79 11.40
N TYR A 292 3.26 9.75 11.42
CA TYR A 292 2.47 8.96 12.38
C TYR A 292 2.70 7.44 12.28
N TRP A 293 3.22 6.97 11.16
CA TRP A 293 3.62 5.57 10.92
C TRP A 293 5.00 5.23 11.51
N HIS A 294 5.76 6.22 12.00
CA HIS A 294 7.12 6.05 12.50
C HIS A 294 7.13 6.08 14.03
N VAL A 295 6.85 4.93 14.62
CA VAL A 295 6.90 4.71 16.07
C VAL A 295 8.34 4.36 16.46
N THR A 296 9.07 5.32 17.03
CA THR A 296 10.46 5.12 17.45
C THR A 296 10.52 4.35 18.78
N PRO A 297 11.67 3.76 19.14
CA PRO A 297 11.87 3.17 20.47
C PRO A 297 11.57 4.15 21.62
N ALA A 298 11.83 5.44 21.43
CA ALA A 298 11.53 6.48 22.43
C ALA A 298 10.02 6.70 22.59
N VAL A 299 9.28 6.81 21.47
CA VAL A 299 7.81 6.89 21.48
C VAL A 299 7.23 5.64 22.11
N LEU A 300 7.73 4.46 21.73
CA LEU A 300 7.29 3.18 22.27
C LEU A 300 7.52 3.06 23.78
N SER A 301 8.63 3.63 24.29
CA SER A 301 8.91 3.71 25.72
C SER A 301 7.89 4.58 26.45
N GLN A 302 7.60 5.78 25.93
CA GLN A 302 6.59 6.68 26.51
C GLN A 302 5.19 6.05 26.49
N LEU A 303 4.82 5.42 25.38
CA LEU A 303 3.55 4.70 25.24
C LEU A 303 3.47 3.49 26.17
N SER A 304 4.59 2.78 26.38
CA SER A 304 4.68 1.68 27.35
C SER A 304 4.49 2.15 28.78
N THR A 305 5.05 3.31 29.15
CA THR A 305 4.85 3.92 30.47
C THR A 305 3.38 4.25 30.70
N TRP A 306 2.72 4.89 29.73
CA TRP A 306 1.27 5.12 29.78
C TRP A 306 0.49 3.81 29.94
N TRP A 307 0.81 2.80 29.12
CA TRP A 307 0.16 1.49 29.18
C TRP A 307 0.29 0.85 30.56
N GLN A 308 1.47 0.90 31.17
CA GLN A 308 1.71 0.37 32.51
C GLN A 308 0.87 1.09 33.57
N HIS A 309 0.80 2.42 33.54
CA HIS A 309 -0.05 3.18 34.45
C HIS A 309 -1.54 2.85 34.24
N ARG A 310 -2.01 2.82 32.99
CA ARG A 310 -3.41 2.53 32.70
C ARG A 310 -3.78 1.09 33.04
N MET A 311 -2.87 0.14 32.83
CA MET A 311 -3.09 -1.29 33.08
C MET A 311 -2.70 -1.76 34.48
N ALA A 312 -2.13 -0.92 35.33
CA ALA A 312 -1.86 -1.24 36.72
C ALA A 312 -3.12 -1.80 37.41
N CYS A 313 -2.96 -2.89 38.16
CA CYS A 313 -4.00 -3.48 39.00
C CYS A 313 -3.37 -4.23 40.17
N THR A 314 -4.02 -4.18 41.33
CA THR A 314 -3.61 -4.91 42.54
C THR A 314 -4.21 -6.32 42.61
N VAL A 315 -5.15 -6.65 41.71
CA VAL A 315 -5.85 -7.93 41.64
C VAL A 315 -5.46 -8.62 40.33
N ASP A 316 -5.38 -9.94 40.33
CA ASP A 316 -5.17 -10.70 39.10
C ASP A 316 -6.36 -10.50 38.15
N THR A 317 -6.09 -9.89 36.99
CA THR A 317 -7.09 -9.58 35.95
C THR A 317 -6.93 -10.49 34.72
N ARG A 318 -6.09 -11.53 34.84
CA ARG A 318 -5.81 -12.45 33.75
C ARG A 318 -7.07 -13.24 33.40
N LEU A 319 -7.45 -13.17 32.12
CA LEU A 319 -8.52 -13.96 31.56
C LEU A 319 -8.02 -15.39 31.31
N THR A 320 -8.88 -16.37 31.57
CA THR A 320 -8.64 -17.74 31.07
C THR A 320 -8.70 -17.73 29.54
N ASP A 321 -7.98 -18.64 28.89
CA ASP A 321 -7.92 -18.69 27.42
C ASP A 321 -9.30 -18.87 26.81
N GLN A 322 -10.16 -19.67 27.46
CA GLN A 322 -11.53 -19.85 27.06
C GLN A 322 -12.35 -18.56 27.20
N LEU A 323 -12.30 -17.87 28.34
CA LEU A 323 -13.04 -16.63 28.54
C LEU A 323 -12.57 -15.53 27.57
N TYR A 324 -11.26 -15.43 27.36
CA TYR A 324 -10.68 -14.51 26.38
C TYR A 324 -11.24 -14.78 24.97
N LEU A 325 -11.20 -16.03 24.50
CA LEU A 325 -11.73 -16.41 23.19
C LEU A 325 -13.25 -16.23 23.10
N ASP A 326 -14.00 -16.38 24.20
CA ASP A 326 -15.44 -16.15 24.23
C ASP A 326 -15.80 -14.68 24.02
N ILE A 327 -15.04 -13.77 24.65
CA ILE A 327 -15.18 -12.34 24.44
C ILE A 327 -14.80 -12.00 22.99
N VAL A 328 -13.65 -12.47 22.50
CA VAL A 328 -13.23 -12.23 21.11
C VAL A 328 -14.27 -12.77 20.11
N ALA A 329 -14.83 -13.96 20.33
CA ALA A 329 -15.87 -14.53 19.48
C ALA A 329 -17.17 -13.71 19.45
N ARG A 330 -17.51 -13.00 20.53
CA ARG A 330 -18.66 -12.08 20.53
C ARG A 330 -18.40 -10.82 19.74
N PHE A 331 -17.22 -10.22 19.88
CA PHE A 331 -16.94 -8.91 19.28
C PHE A 331 -16.37 -8.99 17.85
N VAL A 332 -15.64 -10.05 17.53
CA VAL A 332 -14.93 -10.21 16.24
C VAL A 332 -15.47 -11.38 15.43
N GLY A 333 -16.14 -12.33 16.10
CA GLY A 333 -16.63 -13.56 15.50
C GLY A 333 -17.75 -13.36 14.47
N PRO A 334 -18.27 -14.48 13.94
CA PRO A 334 -19.07 -14.48 12.73
C PRO A 334 -20.43 -13.76 12.87
N ALA A 335 -20.95 -13.63 14.10
CA ALA A 335 -22.24 -13.00 14.37
C ALA A 335 -22.19 -11.47 14.45
N THR A 336 -21.00 -10.88 14.68
CA THR A 336 -20.80 -9.43 14.72
C THR A 336 -20.30 -8.92 13.38
N THR A 337 -20.88 -7.83 12.89
CA THR A 337 -20.52 -7.23 11.61
C THR A 337 -19.38 -6.23 11.76
N VAL A 338 -18.21 -6.51 11.18
CA VAL A 338 -17.06 -5.60 11.18
C VAL A 338 -17.02 -4.88 9.84
N SER A 339 -17.67 -3.73 9.76
CA SER A 339 -17.84 -3.00 8.51
C SER A 339 -16.97 -1.76 8.44
N VAL A 340 -16.34 -1.52 7.30
CA VAL A 340 -15.54 -0.31 7.05
C VAL A 340 -16.31 0.68 6.16
N PRO A 341 -16.11 2.00 6.33
CA PRO A 341 -16.71 2.99 5.44
C PRO A 341 -16.20 2.80 4.02
N CYS A 342 -17.04 3.06 3.02
CA CYS A 342 -16.65 3.16 1.62
C CYS A 342 -16.79 4.61 1.15
N TYR A 343 -16.37 4.90 -0.08
CA TYR A 343 -16.60 6.20 -0.69
C TYR A 343 -18.09 6.45 -1.04
N ASN A 344 -18.92 5.43 -0.91
CA ASN A 344 -20.37 5.47 -1.07
C ASN A 344 -21.01 4.88 0.20
N ASN A 345 -22.33 4.95 0.29
CA ASN A 345 -23.07 4.47 1.47
C ASN A 345 -23.08 2.94 1.66
N VAL A 346 -22.38 2.16 0.80
CA VAL A 346 -22.29 0.70 0.95
C VAL A 346 -21.19 0.39 1.95
N ARG A 347 -21.49 -0.38 2.98
CA ARG A 347 -20.46 -0.82 3.93
C ARG A 347 -19.93 -2.20 3.52
N VAL A 348 -18.61 -2.36 3.54
CA VAL A 348 -17.93 -3.63 3.23
C VAL A 348 -17.42 -4.25 4.52
N GLU A 349 -17.55 -5.56 4.64
CA GLU A 349 -17.08 -6.29 5.82
C GLU A 349 -15.61 -6.70 5.67
N VAL A 350 -14.76 -6.29 6.62
CA VAL A 350 -13.31 -6.55 6.60
C VAL A 350 -12.84 -6.98 7.98
N ARG A 351 -12.33 -8.20 8.11
CA ARG A 351 -11.86 -8.79 9.38
C ARG A 351 -10.39 -9.20 9.37
N THR A 352 -9.89 -9.67 8.22
CA THR A 352 -8.56 -10.26 8.10
C THR A 352 -7.66 -9.41 7.23
N ALA A 353 -6.33 -9.54 7.41
CA ALA A 353 -5.35 -8.81 6.61
C ALA A 353 -5.57 -9.04 5.10
N GLY A 354 -5.85 -10.28 4.68
CA GLY A 354 -6.18 -10.61 3.29
C GLY A 354 -7.38 -9.85 2.74
N GLN A 355 -8.47 -9.75 3.52
CA GLN A 355 -9.65 -8.97 3.14
C GLN A 355 -9.35 -7.48 3.05
N ALA A 356 -8.51 -6.95 3.97
CA ALA A 356 -8.10 -5.57 3.94
C ALA A 356 -7.26 -5.24 2.70
N VAL A 357 -6.29 -6.09 2.34
CA VAL A 357 -5.48 -5.96 1.13
C VAL A 357 -6.36 -6.02 -0.12
N ALA A 358 -7.28 -6.98 -0.20
CA ALA A 358 -8.19 -7.11 -1.33
C ALA A 358 -9.10 -5.87 -1.49
N GLU A 359 -9.71 -5.42 -0.40
CA GLU A 359 -10.62 -4.26 -0.40
C GLU A 359 -9.90 -2.94 -0.68
N LEU A 360 -8.73 -2.71 -0.07
CA LEU A 360 -7.93 -1.53 -0.36
C LEU A 360 -7.44 -1.53 -1.82
N GLY A 361 -7.02 -2.69 -2.33
CA GLY A 361 -6.58 -2.84 -3.71
C GLY A 361 -7.72 -2.58 -4.70
N ARG A 362 -8.93 -2.99 -4.35
CA ARG A 362 -10.14 -2.68 -5.12
C ARG A 362 -10.44 -1.17 -5.15
N ARG A 363 -10.27 -0.45 -4.04
CA ARG A 363 -10.43 1.02 -3.97
C ARG A 363 -9.35 1.76 -4.75
N LEU A 364 -8.11 1.31 -4.61
CA LEU A 364 -6.97 1.83 -5.36
C LEU A 364 -6.98 1.44 -6.85
N ALA A 365 -7.94 0.62 -7.30
CA ALA A 365 -8.17 0.33 -8.71
C ALA A 365 -9.38 1.08 -9.31
N LEU A 366 -10.10 1.90 -8.52
CA LEU A 366 -11.19 2.73 -9.03
C LEU A 366 -10.66 3.74 -10.06
N LEU A 367 -11.44 4.05 -11.07
CA LEU A 367 -11.08 5.05 -12.07
C LEU A 367 -11.21 6.46 -11.48
N VAL A 368 -10.12 6.92 -10.85
CA VAL A 368 -10.00 8.23 -10.21
C VAL A 368 -9.09 9.12 -11.05
N LEU A 369 -9.55 10.34 -11.36
CA LEU A 369 -8.76 11.36 -12.06
C LEU A 369 -8.60 12.62 -11.21
N THR A 370 -7.48 13.32 -11.36
CA THR A 370 -7.31 14.68 -10.83
C THR A 370 -7.97 15.71 -11.76
N LEU A 371 -8.19 16.93 -11.26
CA LEU A 371 -8.65 18.05 -12.09
C LEU A 371 -7.67 18.37 -13.23
N GLN A 372 -6.35 18.24 -12.98
CA GLN A 372 -5.32 18.38 -14.00
C GLN A 372 -5.50 17.36 -15.13
N GLN A 373 -5.77 16.10 -14.80
CA GLN A 373 -6.00 15.03 -15.77
C GLN A 373 -7.26 15.27 -16.59
N LEU A 374 -8.36 15.67 -15.95
CA LEU A 374 -9.58 16.06 -16.68
C LEU A 374 -9.36 17.27 -17.58
N GLY A 375 -8.60 18.26 -17.11
CA GLY A 375 -8.22 19.43 -17.89
C GLY A 375 -7.46 19.06 -19.16
N LEU A 376 -6.54 18.10 -19.07
CA LEU A 376 -5.81 17.57 -20.23
C LEU A 376 -6.76 16.89 -21.23
N MET A 377 -7.67 16.03 -20.76
CA MET A 377 -8.67 15.39 -21.62
C MET A 377 -9.58 16.40 -22.32
N ASN A 378 -9.99 17.47 -21.63
CA ASN A 378 -10.83 18.50 -22.22
C ASN A 378 -10.12 19.29 -23.32
N ARG A 379 -8.82 19.56 -23.15
CA ARG A 379 -8.00 20.28 -24.15
C ARG A 379 -7.68 19.44 -25.38
N ASP A 380 -7.61 18.12 -25.22
CA ASP A 380 -7.36 17.15 -26.30
C ASP A 380 -6.17 17.52 -27.22
N PRO A 381 -4.97 17.80 -26.69
CA PRO A 381 -3.85 18.19 -27.54
C PRO A 381 -3.41 17.01 -28.42
N PRO A 382 -2.96 17.26 -29.66
CA PRO A 382 -2.56 16.19 -30.57
C PRO A 382 -1.25 15.50 -30.14
N LEU A 383 -0.25 16.26 -29.67
CA LEU A 383 1.08 15.75 -29.36
C LEU A 383 1.39 15.96 -27.88
N VAL A 384 1.37 14.88 -27.09
CA VAL A 384 1.48 14.95 -25.63
C VAL A 384 2.52 13.96 -25.10
N TYR A 385 3.32 14.43 -24.14
CA TYR A 385 4.12 13.56 -23.29
C TYR A 385 3.71 13.70 -21.83
N ILE A 386 3.21 12.61 -21.25
CA ILE A 386 2.82 12.52 -19.85
C ILE A 386 4.00 11.96 -19.05
N THR A 387 4.54 12.74 -18.12
CA THR A 387 5.62 12.34 -17.23
C THR A 387 5.20 12.34 -15.77
N GLY A 388 5.83 11.50 -14.96
CA GLY A 388 5.56 11.42 -13.52
C GLY A 388 6.00 10.09 -12.93
N ALA A 389 6.05 10.03 -11.60
CA ALA A 389 6.37 8.81 -10.87
C ALA A 389 5.35 7.67 -11.15
N PRO A 390 5.69 6.41 -10.84
CA PRO A 390 4.75 5.29 -10.94
C PRO A 390 3.43 5.54 -10.20
N GLY A 391 2.32 4.92 -10.64
CA GLY A 391 1.04 5.00 -9.93
C GLY A 391 0.31 6.36 -9.97
N THR A 392 0.77 7.33 -10.77
CA THR A 392 0.09 8.64 -10.96
C THR A 392 -1.00 8.64 -12.04
N GLY A 393 -1.31 7.48 -12.64
CA GLY A 393 -2.39 7.33 -13.62
C GLY A 393 -2.03 7.67 -15.07
N LYS A 394 -0.75 7.72 -15.43
CA LYS A 394 -0.30 8.00 -16.82
C LYS A 394 -0.88 7.01 -17.84
N THR A 395 -0.74 5.72 -17.58
CA THR A 395 -1.27 4.65 -18.45
C THR A 395 -2.80 4.71 -18.57
N VAL A 396 -3.50 5.02 -17.47
CA VAL A 396 -4.96 5.23 -17.47
C VAL A 396 -5.35 6.36 -18.44
N MET A 397 -4.59 7.46 -18.45
CA MET A 397 -4.83 8.57 -19.36
C MET A 397 -4.61 8.18 -20.83
N LEU A 398 -3.60 7.37 -21.15
CA LEU A 398 -3.41 6.84 -22.50
C LEU A 398 -4.63 6.00 -22.95
N VAL A 399 -5.13 5.13 -22.08
CA VAL A 399 -6.31 4.31 -22.40
C VAL A 399 -7.56 5.17 -22.58
N LEU A 400 -7.83 6.13 -21.69
CA LEU A 400 -8.99 7.01 -21.82
C LEU A 400 -8.94 7.83 -23.11
N GLN A 401 -7.76 8.33 -23.47
CA GLN A 401 -7.59 9.05 -24.73
C GLN A 401 -7.78 8.14 -25.95
N GLY A 402 -7.21 6.93 -25.91
CA GLY A 402 -7.44 5.92 -26.96
C GLY A 402 -8.92 5.59 -27.14
N LEU A 403 -9.67 5.41 -26.03
CA LEU A 403 -11.10 5.16 -26.09
C LEU A 403 -11.88 6.32 -26.72
N ARG A 404 -11.48 7.57 -26.44
CA ARG A 404 -12.08 8.74 -27.07
C ARG A 404 -11.87 8.70 -28.58
N TRP A 405 -10.65 8.47 -29.05
CA TRP A 405 -10.35 8.39 -30.49
C TRP A 405 -11.11 7.24 -31.18
N LEU A 406 -11.16 6.06 -30.57
CA LEU A 406 -11.90 4.91 -31.11
C LEU A 406 -13.39 5.20 -31.22
N ARG A 407 -13.99 5.84 -30.21
CA ARG A 407 -15.43 6.23 -30.21
C ARG A 407 -15.72 7.36 -31.21
N GLN A 408 -14.72 8.13 -31.61
CA GLN A 408 -14.81 9.10 -32.71
C GLN A 408 -14.63 8.47 -34.10
N GLY A 409 -14.36 7.16 -34.18
CA GLY A 409 -14.18 6.42 -35.44
C GLY A 409 -12.74 6.39 -35.94
N HIS A 410 -11.76 6.80 -35.13
CA HIS A 410 -10.35 6.75 -35.49
C HIS A 410 -9.71 5.43 -35.06
N ASP A 411 -8.87 4.86 -35.93
CA ASP A 411 -8.04 3.72 -35.55
C ASP A 411 -6.93 4.16 -34.59
N VAL A 412 -6.66 3.33 -33.59
CA VAL A 412 -5.64 3.60 -32.56
C VAL A 412 -4.57 2.52 -32.61
N HIS A 413 -3.32 2.99 -32.70
CA HIS A 413 -2.13 2.15 -32.78
C HIS A 413 -1.38 2.19 -31.46
N VAL A 414 -1.34 1.07 -30.74
CA VAL A 414 -0.56 0.91 -29.51
C VAL A 414 0.83 0.41 -29.87
N LEU A 415 1.85 1.20 -29.57
CA LEU A 415 3.24 0.90 -29.92
C LEU A 415 4.05 0.53 -28.67
N SER A 416 4.63 -0.67 -28.71
CA SER A 416 5.70 -1.08 -27.80
C SER A 416 7.05 -0.78 -28.47
N THR A 417 7.88 0.02 -27.81
CA THR A 417 9.18 0.47 -28.36
C THR A 417 10.38 -0.33 -27.85
N TRP A 418 10.17 -1.29 -26.96
CA TRP A 418 11.19 -2.16 -26.38
C TRP A 418 10.55 -3.27 -25.53
N ASP A 419 11.31 -4.33 -25.25
CA ASP A 419 10.77 -5.54 -24.61
C ASP A 419 10.14 -5.29 -23.24
N ALA A 420 10.67 -4.36 -22.45
CA ALA A 420 10.10 -4.01 -21.15
C ALA A 420 8.71 -3.32 -21.26
N ALA A 421 8.41 -2.65 -22.37
CA ALA A 421 7.12 -1.99 -22.58
C ALA A 421 6.02 -2.94 -23.09
N ARG A 422 6.34 -4.18 -23.44
CA ARG A 422 5.39 -5.11 -24.07
C ARG A 422 4.21 -5.44 -23.17
N ALA A 423 4.48 -5.69 -21.89
CA ALA A 423 3.46 -6.05 -20.91
C ALA A 423 2.40 -4.95 -20.77
N VAL A 424 2.82 -3.70 -20.60
CA VAL A 424 1.90 -2.56 -20.48
C VAL A 424 1.21 -2.22 -21.79
N SER A 425 1.91 -2.29 -22.93
CA SER A 425 1.32 -2.04 -24.26
C SER A 425 0.22 -3.07 -24.57
N THR A 426 0.46 -4.32 -24.21
CA THR A 426 -0.53 -5.40 -24.27
C THR A 426 -1.75 -5.08 -23.40
N SER A 427 -1.51 -4.66 -22.16
CA SER A 427 -2.57 -4.32 -21.21
C SER A 427 -3.42 -3.15 -21.73
N ILE A 428 -2.80 -2.12 -22.33
CA ILE A 428 -3.50 -1.01 -22.99
C ILE A 428 -4.40 -1.53 -24.11
N LYS A 429 -3.85 -2.33 -25.04
CA LYS A 429 -4.61 -2.88 -26.18
C LYS A 429 -5.83 -3.67 -25.70
N GLN A 430 -5.63 -4.59 -24.76
CA GLN A 430 -6.70 -5.40 -24.18
C GLN A 430 -7.76 -4.51 -23.51
N GLN A 431 -7.33 -3.48 -22.75
CA GLN A 431 -8.24 -2.57 -22.07
C GLN A 431 -9.13 -1.79 -23.05
N LEU A 432 -8.56 -1.33 -24.16
CA LEU A 432 -9.29 -0.64 -25.22
C LEU A 432 -10.35 -1.56 -25.83
N GLU A 433 -9.97 -2.78 -26.22
CA GLU A 433 -10.86 -3.78 -26.81
C GLU A 433 -12.02 -4.17 -25.87
N MET A 434 -11.72 -4.41 -24.59
CA MET A 434 -12.73 -4.74 -23.58
C MET A 434 -13.72 -3.59 -23.35
N SER A 435 -13.22 -2.35 -23.23
CA SER A 435 -14.06 -1.18 -22.94
C SER A 435 -14.90 -0.75 -24.13
N LEU A 436 -14.42 -0.98 -25.36
CA LEU A 436 -15.23 -0.82 -26.57
C LEU A 436 -16.36 -1.85 -26.62
N SER A 437 -16.07 -3.11 -26.28
CA SER A 437 -17.07 -4.20 -26.31
C SER A 437 -18.14 -4.06 -25.22
N ALA A 438 -17.79 -3.50 -24.06
CA ALA A 438 -18.70 -3.31 -22.93
C ALA A 438 -19.50 -1.99 -22.98
N GLY A 439 -19.11 -1.05 -23.84
CA GLY A 439 -19.74 0.27 -23.94
C GLY A 439 -21.08 0.25 -24.69
N PRO A 440 -21.87 1.35 -24.60
CA PRO A 440 -23.05 1.51 -25.44
C PRO A 440 -22.67 1.47 -26.92
N THR A 441 -23.52 0.87 -27.76
CA THR A 441 -23.33 0.85 -29.22
C THR A 441 -23.18 2.29 -29.72
N PRO A 442 -22.02 2.67 -30.26
CA PRO A 442 -21.79 4.03 -30.73
C PRO A 442 -22.68 4.34 -31.94
N SER A 443 -22.99 5.63 -32.13
CA SER A 443 -23.73 6.12 -33.31
C SER A 443 -22.94 6.04 -34.60
N LEU A 444 -21.61 5.95 -34.49
CA LEU A 444 -20.66 5.75 -35.58
C LEU A 444 -20.00 4.39 -35.42
N THR A 445 -19.56 3.78 -36.53
CA THR A 445 -18.69 2.60 -36.46
C THR A 445 -17.43 2.98 -35.70
N PRO A 446 -17.14 2.34 -34.55
CA PRO A 446 -15.94 2.66 -33.79
C PRO A 446 -14.69 2.26 -34.58
N GLY A 447 -13.58 2.95 -34.33
CA GLY A 447 -12.30 2.59 -34.89
C GLY A 447 -11.77 1.25 -34.38
N SER A 448 -10.69 0.78 -34.98
CA SER A 448 -10.00 -0.47 -34.62
C SER A 448 -8.75 -0.21 -33.79
N VAL A 449 -8.40 -1.18 -32.94
CA VAL A 449 -7.17 -1.16 -32.14
C VAL A 449 -6.14 -2.07 -32.80
N SER A 450 -4.93 -1.57 -33.03
CA SER A 450 -3.81 -2.34 -33.56
C SER A 450 -2.60 -2.26 -32.64
N TYR A 451 -1.82 -3.34 -32.58
CA TYR A 451 -0.59 -3.41 -31.79
C TYR A 451 0.64 -3.47 -32.71
N HIS A 452 1.67 -2.72 -32.36
CA HIS A 452 2.96 -2.68 -33.07
C HIS A 452 4.10 -2.90 -32.09
N GLY A 453 4.99 -3.85 -32.37
CA GLY A 453 6.10 -4.20 -31.50
C GLY A 453 7.45 -3.96 -32.18
N HIS A 454 8.23 -3.02 -31.65
CA HIS A 454 9.57 -2.68 -32.13
C HIS A 454 10.55 -2.60 -30.96
N ASP A 455 11.84 -2.65 -31.23
CA ASP A 455 12.89 -2.63 -30.23
C ASP A 455 13.92 -1.53 -30.52
N PHE A 456 13.68 -0.35 -29.94
CA PHE A 456 14.56 0.80 -30.05
C PHE A 456 15.79 0.70 -29.15
N LEU A 457 15.86 -0.28 -28.24
CA LEU A 457 17.03 -0.45 -27.36
C LEU A 457 18.18 -1.13 -28.11
N ASP A 458 17.90 -2.23 -28.79
CA ASP A 458 18.94 -3.06 -29.39
C ASP A 458 18.99 -3.00 -30.92
N ARG A 459 17.91 -2.57 -31.59
CA ARG A 459 17.84 -2.51 -33.05
C ARG A 459 17.59 -1.09 -33.54
N GLU A 460 18.62 -0.44 -34.08
CA GLU A 460 18.47 0.96 -34.53
C GLU A 460 17.57 1.11 -35.76
N GLU A 461 17.63 0.12 -36.65
CA GLU A 461 16.80 0.01 -37.85
C GLU A 461 15.30 -0.09 -37.53
N ASP A 462 14.95 -0.61 -36.35
CA ASP A 462 13.55 -0.72 -35.91
C ASP A 462 12.87 0.65 -35.77
N VAL A 463 13.63 1.74 -35.58
CA VAL A 463 13.07 3.10 -35.52
C VAL A 463 12.46 3.47 -36.87
N GLU A 464 13.21 3.29 -37.96
CA GLU A 464 12.73 3.66 -39.30
C GLU A 464 11.64 2.67 -39.76
N LYS A 465 11.74 1.40 -39.38
CA LYS A 465 10.68 0.41 -39.60
C LYS A 465 9.38 0.80 -38.90
N ALA A 466 9.44 1.19 -37.62
CA ALA A 466 8.26 1.65 -36.87
C ALA A 466 7.62 2.88 -37.51
N VAL A 467 8.42 3.82 -38.00
CA VAL A 467 7.93 4.98 -38.76
C VAL A 467 7.22 4.53 -40.03
N ALA A 468 7.85 3.67 -40.84
CA ALA A 468 7.28 3.19 -42.09
C ALA A 468 5.97 2.42 -41.88
N ASP A 469 5.94 1.50 -40.92
CA ASP A 469 4.77 0.68 -40.59
C ASP A 469 3.59 1.56 -40.13
N LEU A 470 3.85 2.57 -39.29
CA LEU A 470 2.82 3.49 -38.80
C LEU A 470 2.35 4.48 -39.88
N VAL A 471 3.26 5.00 -40.71
CA VAL A 471 2.88 5.87 -41.85
C VAL A 471 2.00 5.11 -42.84
N ALA A 472 2.27 3.82 -43.08
CA ALA A 472 1.45 2.97 -43.92
C ALA A 472 0.03 2.73 -43.34
N CYS A 473 -0.15 2.87 -42.02
CA CYS A 473 -1.45 2.75 -41.36
C CYS A 473 -2.29 4.04 -41.40
N MET A 474 -1.72 5.16 -41.83
CA MET A 474 -2.39 6.46 -41.87
C MET A 474 -3.67 6.41 -42.73
N LYS A 475 -4.78 6.93 -42.19
CA LYS A 475 -6.06 7.03 -42.91
C LYS A 475 -6.48 8.48 -43.04
N ASN A 476 -6.73 8.93 -44.26
CA ASN A 476 -7.16 10.30 -44.57
C ASN A 476 -6.21 11.38 -44.02
N GLY A 477 -4.90 11.10 -43.93
CA GLY A 477 -3.92 12.02 -43.34
C GLY A 477 -3.84 12.00 -41.81
N HIS A 478 -4.68 11.19 -41.13
CA HIS A 478 -4.71 11.06 -39.68
C HIS A 478 -4.03 9.79 -39.19
N LEU A 479 -3.31 9.91 -38.08
CA LEU A 479 -2.71 8.78 -37.37
C LEU A 479 -2.80 9.02 -35.85
N HIS A 480 -3.29 8.02 -35.11
CA HIS A 480 -3.42 8.08 -33.64
C HIS A 480 -2.57 6.99 -33.01
N VAL A 481 -1.58 7.40 -32.21
CA VAL A 481 -0.57 6.49 -31.64
C VAL A 481 -0.49 6.67 -30.13
N LEU A 482 -0.47 5.56 -29.40
CA LEU A 482 -0.23 5.49 -27.97
C LEU A 482 1.10 4.80 -27.70
N VAL A 483 1.94 5.40 -26.85
CA VAL A 483 3.23 4.83 -26.44
C VAL A 483 3.35 4.93 -24.92
N ASP A 484 3.52 3.82 -24.22
CA ASP A 484 3.84 3.83 -22.79
C ASP A 484 5.29 3.39 -22.56
N GLU A 485 5.85 3.71 -21.40
CA GLU A 485 7.26 3.50 -21.06
C GLU A 485 8.22 4.09 -22.12
N ALA A 486 7.84 5.23 -22.70
CA ALA A 486 8.66 6.01 -23.61
C ALA A 486 9.84 6.65 -22.85
N VAL A 487 11.01 6.67 -23.48
CA VAL A 487 12.24 7.19 -22.87
C VAL A 487 12.90 8.16 -23.83
N PHE A 488 13.07 9.41 -23.41
CA PHE A 488 13.69 10.47 -24.22
C PHE A 488 15.08 10.87 -23.75
N SER A 489 15.48 10.46 -22.54
CA SER A 489 16.74 10.92 -21.95
C SER A 489 17.95 10.53 -22.80
N SER A 490 18.72 11.53 -23.21
CA SER A 490 19.95 11.40 -24.00
C SER A 490 21.05 10.58 -23.30
N SER A 491 21.00 10.47 -21.97
CA SER A 491 21.91 9.61 -21.20
C SER A 491 21.60 8.11 -21.31
N LEU A 492 20.46 7.73 -21.92
CA LEU A 492 20.08 6.34 -22.15
C LEU A 492 20.18 6.02 -23.65
N LYS A 493 20.69 4.83 -23.98
CA LYS A 493 20.96 4.37 -25.36
C LYS A 493 19.78 4.58 -26.33
N HIS A 494 18.55 4.38 -25.86
CA HIS A 494 17.34 4.49 -26.68
C HIS A 494 16.66 5.87 -26.63
N GLY A 495 17.15 6.82 -25.83
CA GLY A 495 16.61 8.18 -25.76
C GLY A 495 16.62 8.93 -27.09
N PRO A 496 17.81 9.09 -27.72
CA PRO A 496 17.92 9.74 -29.04
C PRO A 496 17.08 9.06 -30.13
N ARG A 497 16.86 7.74 -30.01
CA ARG A 497 16.05 6.95 -30.94
C ARG A 497 14.56 7.26 -30.83
N HIS A 498 14.03 7.43 -29.61
CA HIS A 498 12.66 7.90 -29.40
C HIS A 498 12.48 9.33 -29.93
N THR A 499 13.46 10.22 -29.71
CA THR A 499 13.43 11.58 -30.27
C THR A 499 13.41 11.57 -31.80
N ARG A 500 14.23 10.72 -32.42
CA ARG A 500 14.24 10.52 -33.89
C ARG A 500 12.88 10.02 -34.38
N PHE A 501 12.32 9.00 -33.73
CA PHE A 501 10.99 8.45 -34.05
C PHE A 501 9.89 9.54 -34.07
N VAL A 502 9.78 10.33 -32.98
CA VAL A 502 8.78 11.40 -32.88
C VAL A 502 8.97 12.44 -33.99
N THR A 503 10.22 12.85 -34.22
CA THR A 503 10.55 13.86 -35.24
C THR A 503 10.18 13.37 -36.64
N ARG A 504 10.50 12.11 -36.97
CA ARG A 504 10.20 11.51 -38.27
C ARG A 504 8.70 11.37 -38.52
N LEU A 505 7.93 10.91 -37.54
CA LEU A 505 6.48 10.83 -37.67
C LEU A 505 5.85 12.21 -37.86
N ALA A 506 6.25 13.20 -37.07
CA ALA A 506 5.72 14.56 -37.17
C ALA A 506 6.02 15.22 -38.53
N GLN A 507 7.13 14.85 -39.18
CA GLN A 507 7.48 15.33 -40.53
C GLN A 507 6.67 14.66 -41.64
N GLN A 508 6.24 13.41 -41.46
CA GLN A 508 5.61 12.60 -42.52
C GLN A 508 4.09 12.52 -42.42
N VAL A 509 3.52 12.77 -41.25
CA VAL A 509 2.07 12.63 -41.00
C VAL A 509 1.45 14.02 -40.81
N PRO A 510 0.57 14.48 -41.71
CA PRO A 510 -0.05 15.81 -41.63
C PRO A 510 -0.88 16.05 -40.37
N HIS A 511 -1.65 15.04 -39.93
CA HIS A 511 -2.50 15.10 -38.74
C HIS A 511 -2.11 14.00 -37.75
N LEU A 512 -0.95 14.17 -37.13
CA LEU A 512 -0.43 13.26 -36.11
C LEU A 512 -1.04 13.53 -34.73
N TYR A 513 -1.61 12.49 -34.13
CA TYR A 513 -2.01 12.44 -32.74
C TYR A 513 -1.14 11.40 -32.04
N LEU A 514 -0.26 11.85 -31.15
CA LEU A 514 0.71 11.00 -30.47
C LEU A 514 0.70 11.31 -28.98
N TRP A 515 0.29 10.34 -28.18
CA TRP A 515 0.34 10.43 -26.73
C TRP A 515 1.35 9.42 -26.18
N CYS A 516 2.39 9.96 -25.56
CA CYS A 516 3.46 9.19 -24.95
C CYS A 516 3.37 9.30 -23.42
N ALA A 517 3.73 8.25 -22.69
CA ALA A 517 3.93 8.29 -21.25
C ALA A 517 5.28 7.70 -20.84
N GLY A 518 5.88 8.26 -19.78
CA GLY A 518 7.17 7.83 -19.27
C GLY A 518 7.47 8.39 -17.89
N THR A 519 8.63 8.05 -17.32
CA THR A 519 9.07 8.52 -16.00
C THR A 519 10.14 9.60 -16.09
N ASN A 520 10.87 9.70 -17.21
CA ASN A 520 11.91 10.71 -17.39
C ASN A 520 11.30 12.10 -17.69
N ASN A 521 11.96 13.16 -17.25
CA ASN A 521 11.52 14.54 -17.46
C ASN A 521 12.54 15.40 -18.25
N ARG A 522 13.48 14.75 -18.95
CA ARG A 522 14.56 15.42 -19.70
C ARG A 522 14.55 15.05 -21.16
N ASP A 523 15.12 15.96 -21.96
CA ASP A 523 15.40 15.79 -23.39
C ASP A 523 14.14 15.50 -24.21
N ILE A 524 12.99 15.99 -23.73
CA ILE A 524 11.70 15.78 -24.35
C ILE A 524 11.66 16.60 -25.66
N PRO A 525 11.28 16.00 -26.80
CA PRO A 525 11.19 16.71 -28.07
C PRO A 525 10.28 17.94 -27.97
N PRO A 526 10.68 19.13 -28.49
CA PRO A 526 9.85 20.35 -28.43
C PRO A 526 8.48 20.23 -29.07
N ALA A 527 8.29 19.26 -29.97
CA ALA A 527 7.01 18.97 -30.61
C ALA A 527 5.96 18.38 -29.62
N LEU A 528 6.39 17.84 -28.47
CA LEU A 528 5.50 17.23 -27.49
C LEU A 528 5.15 18.22 -26.37
N GLN A 529 3.85 18.43 -26.16
CA GLN A 529 3.39 19.14 -24.97
C GLN A 529 3.59 18.27 -23.73
N THR A 530 4.45 18.71 -22.82
CA THR A 530 4.73 17.96 -21.58
C THR A 530 3.66 18.23 -20.51
N GLN A 531 3.20 17.15 -19.88
CA GLN A 531 2.27 17.18 -18.75
C GLN A 531 2.84 16.36 -17.59
N VAL A 532 2.97 16.99 -16.42
CA VAL A 532 3.58 16.36 -15.24
C VAL A 532 2.49 15.94 -14.26
N PHE A 533 2.41 14.64 -13.94
CA PHE A 533 1.52 14.12 -12.89
C PHE A 533 2.30 13.72 -11.65
N THR A 534 1.93 14.29 -10.51
CA THR A 534 2.62 14.11 -9.22
C THR A 534 1.74 13.47 -8.15
N VAL A 535 0.42 13.41 -8.33
CA VAL A 535 -0.48 12.83 -7.33
C VAL A 535 -0.51 11.29 -7.44
N PRO A 536 -0.18 10.54 -6.37
CA PRO A 536 -0.25 9.08 -6.38
C PRO A 536 -1.70 8.60 -6.25
N LEU A 537 -2.16 7.76 -7.18
CA LEU A 537 -3.56 7.29 -7.26
C LEU A 537 -3.71 5.77 -7.15
N ARG A 538 -2.62 5.00 -7.32
CA ARG A 538 -2.65 3.53 -7.47
C ARG A 538 -1.96 2.74 -6.36
N SER A 539 -1.14 3.38 -5.53
CA SER A 539 -0.41 2.70 -4.46
C SER A 539 -0.76 3.24 -3.09
N ALA A 540 -0.86 2.34 -2.11
CA ALA A 540 -1.05 2.69 -0.72
C ALA A 540 0.17 3.47 -0.18
N PRO A 541 -0.02 4.46 0.71
CA PRO A 541 1.07 5.22 1.29
C PRO A 541 2.19 4.38 1.92
N ALA A 542 1.88 3.24 2.55
CA ALA A 542 2.88 2.31 3.07
C ALA A 542 3.88 1.82 2.02
N VAL A 543 3.43 1.62 0.78
CA VAL A 543 4.29 1.28 -0.35
C VAL A 543 5.04 2.52 -0.84
N LEU A 544 4.36 3.66 -0.97
CA LEU A 544 4.97 4.91 -1.45
C LEU A 544 6.15 5.35 -0.58
N ARG A 545 6.09 5.13 0.74
CA ARG A 545 7.20 5.40 1.67
C ARG A 545 8.49 4.64 1.34
N GLU A 546 8.39 3.47 0.72
CA GLU A 546 9.56 2.72 0.27
C GLU A 546 10.12 3.24 -1.07
N ILE A 547 9.30 3.92 -1.88
CA ILE A 547 9.67 4.42 -3.20
C ILE A 547 10.20 5.86 -3.13
N GLN A 548 9.63 6.70 -2.26
CA GLN A 548 9.96 8.13 -2.14
C GLN A 548 11.46 8.43 -2.03
N PRO A 549 12.27 7.76 -1.17
CA PRO A 549 13.69 8.07 -1.02
C PRO A 549 14.53 7.84 -2.29
N VAL A 550 13.95 7.13 -3.26
CA VAL A 550 14.60 6.64 -4.46
C VAL A 550 14.23 7.52 -5.66
N ILE A 551 13.01 8.03 -5.73
CA ILE A 551 12.50 8.91 -6.81
C ILE A 551 13.38 10.14 -7.00
N HIS A 552 13.71 10.85 -5.92
CA HIS A 552 14.57 12.05 -5.94
C HIS A 552 15.91 11.80 -6.65
N ARG A 553 16.45 10.57 -6.56
CA ARG A 553 17.77 10.21 -7.10
C ARG A 553 17.74 9.82 -8.58
N PHE A 554 16.57 9.47 -9.11
CA PHE A 554 16.40 9.09 -10.52
C PHE A 554 15.88 10.22 -11.41
N LYS A 555 15.91 11.47 -10.93
CA LYS A 555 15.42 12.65 -11.67
C LYS A 555 13.96 12.48 -12.12
N VAL A 556 13.18 11.73 -11.35
CA VAL A 556 11.74 11.60 -11.50
C VAL A 556 11.08 12.65 -10.61
N HIS A 557 9.97 13.23 -11.03
CA HIS A 557 9.23 14.18 -10.19
C HIS A 557 8.70 13.49 -8.94
N ASP A 558 8.78 14.20 -7.81
CA ASP A 558 8.31 13.71 -6.53
C ASP A 558 6.80 13.62 -6.47
N TYR A 559 6.31 12.71 -5.62
CA TYR A 559 4.89 12.72 -5.29
C TYR A 559 4.53 14.02 -4.56
N SER A 560 3.44 14.64 -4.99
CA SER A 560 2.85 15.79 -4.30
C SER A 560 1.79 15.34 -3.31
N ASP A 561 1.71 16.02 -2.16
CA ASP A 561 0.54 15.91 -1.29
C ASP A 561 -0.66 16.60 -1.98
N SER A 562 -1.74 15.86 -2.19
CA SER A 562 -2.98 16.40 -2.76
C SER A 562 -3.84 17.13 -1.72
N GLY A 563 -3.47 17.07 -0.43
CA GLY A 563 -4.32 17.52 0.67
C GLY A 563 -5.54 16.62 0.91
N VAL A 564 -5.74 15.59 0.07
CA VAL A 564 -6.82 14.62 0.17
C VAL A 564 -6.23 13.27 0.59
N PRO A 565 -6.79 12.60 1.63
CA PRO A 565 -6.26 11.34 2.10
C PRO A 565 -6.43 10.22 1.07
N ALA A 566 -5.46 9.30 1.01
CA ALA A 566 -5.63 8.04 0.31
C ALA A 566 -6.75 7.19 0.98
N PRO A 567 -7.39 6.25 0.26
CA PRO A 567 -8.46 5.40 0.81
C PRO A 567 -8.10 4.56 2.04
N GLY A 568 -6.80 4.41 2.33
CA GLY A 568 -6.23 3.76 3.51
C GLY A 568 -4.71 3.78 3.41
N ASP A 569 -4.00 3.71 4.54
CA ASP A 569 -2.53 3.78 4.57
C ASP A 569 -1.85 2.52 3.99
N GLY A 570 -2.54 1.38 4.04
CA GLY A 570 -1.98 0.07 3.73
C GLY A 570 -1.48 -0.64 4.99
N LEU A 571 -1.15 -1.93 4.84
CA LEU A 571 -0.51 -2.70 5.90
C LEU A 571 0.99 -2.40 5.92
N SER A 572 1.62 -2.60 7.09
CA SER A 572 3.07 -2.52 7.23
C SER A 572 3.79 -3.44 6.25
N VAL A 573 4.94 -2.98 5.76
CA VAL A 573 5.80 -3.77 4.87
C VAL A 573 6.29 -5.01 5.62
N ILE A 574 6.03 -6.18 5.06
CA ILE A 574 6.51 -7.44 5.64
C ILE A 574 7.98 -7.59 5.24
N ARG A 575 8.88 -7.66 6.23
CA ARG A 575 10.31 -7.85 6.00
C ARG A 575 10.70 -9.27 6.37
N LEU A 576 11.13 -10.05 5.39
CA LEU A 576 11.71 -11.38 5.55
C LEU A 576 13.23 -11.26 5.44
N SER A 577 13.96 -12.06 6.21
CA SER A 577 15.43 -12.02 6.25
C SER A 577 16.00 -13.34 5.74
N HIS A 578 16.75 -13.29 4.64
CA HIS A 578 17.54 -14.40 4.11
C HIS A 578 18.78 -14.59 4.98
N HIS A 579 18.62 -15.26 6.10
CA HIS A 579 19.69 -15.51 7.06
C HIS A 579 19.41 -16.78 7.88
N GLY A 580 20.46 -17.40 8.42
CA GLY A 580 20.36 -18.60 9.24
C GLY A 580 20.48 -19.90 8.44
N ASN A 581 20.61 -21.01 9.17
CA ASN A 581 21.02 -22.31 8.61
C ASN A 581 20.01 -22.94 7.65
N ALA A 582 18.73 -22.53 7.72
CA ALA A 582 17.69 -23.01 6.81
C ALA A 582 17.76 -22.33 5.42
N HIS A 583 18.41 -21.18 5.31
CA HIS A 583 18.56 -20.45 4.06
C HIS A 583 19.81 -20.88 3.32
N THR A 584 19.64 -21.32 2.07
CA THR A 584 20.72 -21.79 1.21
C THR A 584 21.04 -20.79 0.11
N GLY A 585 22.27 -20.83 -0.39
CA GLY A 585 22.71 -19.95 -1.47
C GLY A 585 22.93 -18.50 -1.02
N ARG A 586 23.66 -17.75 -1.85
CA ARG A 586 23.99 -16.35 -1.55
C ARG A 586 22.79 -15.41 -1.64
N TRP A 587 21.82 -15.73 -2.50
CA TRP A 587 20.74 -14.83 -2.87
C TRP A 587 19.37 -15.48 -2.70
N PRO A 588 18.33 -14.71 -2.34
CA PRO A 588 16.97 -15.25 -2.12
C PRO A 588 16.38 -15.98 -3.33
N VAL A 589 16.72 -15.57 -4.55
CA VAL A 589 16.26 -16.24 -5.79
C VAL A 589 16.68 -17.72 -5.86
N ASN A 590 17.82 -18.06 -5.25
CA ASN A 590 18.38 -19.41 -5.22
C ASN A 590 18.03 -20.17 -3.93
N CYS A 591 17.12 -19.64 -3.11
CA CYS A 591 16.81 -20.16 -1.78
C CYS A 591 15.37 -20.70 -1.69
N ALA A 592 15.23 -22.01 -1.50
CA ALA A 592 13.91 -22.64 -1.32
C ALA A 592 13.21 -22.18 -0.04
N GLN A 593 13.96 -21.95 1.05
CA GLN A 593 13.38 -21.43 2.28
C GLN A 593 12.76 -20.03 2.08
N CYS A 594 13.37 -19.16 1.27
CA CYS A 594 12.73 -17.88 0.93
C CYS A 594 11.40 -18.07 0.20
N GLY A 595 11.30 -19.07 -0.70
CA GLY A 595 10.04 -19.44 -1.34
C GLY A 595 8.98 -19.91 -0.34
N GLN A 596 9.37 -20.75 0.62
CA GLN A 596 8.52 -21.24 1.69
C GLN A 596 8.02 -20.11 2.62
N ASP A 597 8.90 -19.18 2.98
CA ASP A 597 8.55 -18.03 3.83
C ASP A 597 7.55 -17.10 3.14
N ILE A 598 7.76 -16.84 1.84
CA ILE A 598 6.79 -16.09 1.02
C ILE A 598 5.46 -16.85 0.99
N ALA A 599 5.46 -18.16 0.72
CA ALA A 599 4.24 -18.97 0.71
C ALA A 599 3.50 -18.93 2.05
N ALA A 600 4.21 -18.93 3.18
CA ALA A 600 3.63 -18.80 4.50
C ALA A 600 2.93 -17.45 4.69
N VAL A 601 3.51 -16.35 4.19
CA VAL A 601 2.86 -15.03 4.17
C VAL A 601 1.61 -15.03 3.29
N LEU A 602 1.69 -15.56 2.06
CA LEU A 602 0.54 -15.64 1.15
C LEU A 602 -0.61 -16.45 1.74
N ARG A 603 -0.30 -17.55 2.44
CA ARG A 603 -1.29 -18.38 3.16
C ARG A 603 -1.97 -17.62 4.29
N ARG A 604 -1.22 -16.81 5.06
CA ARG A 604 -1.78 -15.92 6.11
C ARG A 604 -2.68 -14.84 5.53
N LEU A 605 -2.34 -14.31 4.35
CA LEU A 605 -3.19 -13.38 3.60
C LEU A 605 -4.39 -14.08 2.94
N GLY A 606 -4.48 -15.41 3.00
CA GLY A 606 -5.59 -16.18 2.42
C GLY A 606 -5.62 -16.18 0.89
N VAL A 607 -4.47 -15.96 0.24
CA VAL A 607 -4.34 -15.99 -1.22
C VAL A 607 -4.71 -17.39 -1.74
N GLY A 608 -5.58 -17.43 -2.76
CA GLY A 608 -6.01 -18.69 -3.40
C GLY A 608 -6.99 -19.54 -2.58
N ARG A 609 -7.46 -19.06 -1.42
CA ARG A 609 -8.45 -19.81 -0.61
C ARG A 609 -9.86 -19.64 -1.18
N SER A 610 -10.49 -20.75 -1.52
CA SER A 610 -11.90 -20.79 -1.87
C SER A 610 -12.75 -20.75 -0.59
N ALA A 611 -13.27 -19.58 -0.23
CA ALA A 611 -14.38 -19.50 0.72
C ALA A 611 -15.71 -19.46 -0.07
N ALA A 612 -16.84 -19.86 0.48
CA ALA A 612 -18.08 -19.83 -0.30
C ALA A 612 -18.69 -18.41 -0.44
N ASN A 613 -18.41 -17.45 0.46
CA ASN A 613 -19.27 -16.26 0.63
C ASN A 613 -18.58 -14.92 0.98
N SER A 614 -17.51 -14.50 0.30
CA SER A 614 -16.88 -13.17 0.54
C SER A 614 -16.49 -12.48 -0.77
N PRO A 615 -16.92 -11.23 -1.01
CA PRO A 615 -16.69 -10.51 -2.27
C PRO A 615 -15.24 -10.02 -2.45
N SER A 616 -14.51 -9.77 -1.36
CA SER A 616 -13.12 -9.26 -1.41
C SER A 616 -12.14 -10.41 -1.13
N ARG A 617 -11.46 -10.92 -2.17
CA ARG A 617 -10.48 -12.02 -2.06
C ARG A 617 -9.22 -11.75 -2.84
N LEU A 618 -8.14 -12.38 -2.39
CA LEU A 618 -6.88 -12.46 -3.10
C LEU A 618 -6.79 -13.80 -3.82
N SER A 619 -6.51 -13.73 -5.10
CA SER A 619 -6.22 -14.84 -6.00
C SER A 619 -4.70 -14.92 -6.24
N TYR A 620 -4.19 -16.04 -6.75
CA TYR A 620 -2.74 -16.16 -6.97
C TYR A 620 -2.24 -15.18 -8.02
N ARG A 621 -3.06 -14.85 -9.02
CA ARG A 621 -2.76 -13.81 -10.02
C ARG A 621 -2.64 -12.40 -9.44
N ASP A 622 -3.10 -12.14 -8.21
CA ASP A 622 -2.91 -10.86 -7.50
C ASP A 622 -1.48 -10.67 -6.97
N VAL A 623 -0.59 -11.65 -7.17
CA VAL A 623 0.75 -11.71 -6.56
C VAL A 623 1.86 -11.70 -7.60
N PHE A 624 2.82 -10.80 -7.41
CA PHE A 624 4.13 -10.87 -8.05
C PHE A 624 5.24 -11.23 -7.06
N VAL A 625 6.22 -12.00 -7.53
CA VAL A 625 7.51 -12.19 -6.89
C VAL A 625 8.58 -11.71 -7.87
N LEU A 626 9.25 -10.61 -7.55
CA LEU A 626 10.11 -9.89 -8.48
C LEU A 626 11.57 -9.98 -8.07
N THR A 627 12.43 -10.19 -9.07
CA THR A 627 13.88 -10.23 -8.90
C THR A 627 14.58 -9.47 -10.03
N ARG A 628 15.83 -9.06 -9.79
CA ARG A 628 16.76 -8.65 -10.86
C ARG A 628 17.48 -9.85 -11.49
N SER A 629 17.57 -10.98 -10.78
CA SER A 629 18.41 -12.09 -11.22
C SER A 629 17.92 -12.68 -12.54
N HIS A 630 18.86 -12.80 -13.48
CA HIS A 630 18.62 -13.36 -14.81
C HIS A 630 18.71 -14.89 -14.83
N ASP A 631 19.14 -15.50 -13.73
CA ASP A 631 19.19 -16.95 -13.53
C ASP A 631 17.84 -17.51 -13.06
N LEU A 632 16.81 -16.66 -13.06
CA LEU A 632 15.44 -17.08 -12.85
C LEU A 632 15.01 -18.03 -13.97
N GLN A 633 14.70 -19.26 -13.60
CA GLN A 633 14.23 -20.30 -14.50
C GLN A 633 13.20 -21.19 -13.82
N ASP A 634 12.32 -21.77 -14.63
CA ASP A 634 11.48 -22.88 -14.24
C ASP A 634 12.21 -24.22 -14.46
N ASP A 635 11.57 -25.33 -14.11
CA ASP A 635 12.06 -26.67 -14.44
C ASP A 635 12.17 -26.80 -15.96
N VAL A 636 13.38 -27.09 -16.44
CA VAL A 636 13.61 -27.44 -17.84
C VAL A 636 13.43 -28.94 -17.97
N THR A 637 12.52 -29.38 -18.84
CA THR A 637 12.26 -30.79 -19.09
C THR A 637 12.71 -31.21 -20.48
N ASP A 638 13.18 -32.45 -20.63
CA ASP A 638 13.39 -33.07 -21.94
C ASP A 638 12.05 -33.46 -22.62
N GLU A 639 12.12 -33.99 -23.85
CA GLU A 639 10.93 -34.46 -24.61
C GLU A 639 10.18 -35.59 -23.89
N ALA A 640 10.84 -36.31 -22.98
CA ALA A 640 10.24 -37.36 -22.17
C ALA A 640 9.65 -36.83 -20.84
N GLY A 641 9.68 -35.50 -20.62
CA GLY A 641 9.16 -34.84 -19.42
C GLY A 641 10.07 -34.94 -18.19
N ARG A 642 11.33 -35.38 -18.34
CA ARG A 642 12.29 -35.47 -17.24
C ARG A 642 12.98 -34.14 -17.03
N VAL A 643 13.08 -33.69 -15.77
CA VAL A 643 13.77 -32.44 -15.42
C VAL A 643 15.27 -32.58 -15.68
N THR A 644 15.79 -31.79 -16.62
CA THR A 644 17.21 -31.70 -16.98
C THR A 644 17.92 -30.56 -16.25
N SER A 645 17.18 -29.52 -15.87
CA SER A 645 17.68 -28.40 -15.06
C SER A 645 16.57 -27.98 -14.08
N PRO A 646 16.84 -27.95 -12.76
CA PRO A 646 15.81 -27.65 -11.77
C PRO A 646 15.46 -26.16 -11.76
N ALA A 647 14.23 -25.84 -11.36
CA ALA A 647 13.78 -24.47 -11.13
C ALA A 647 14.68 -23.74 -10.12
N SER A 648 14.71 -22.40 -10.20
CA SER A 648 15.40 -21.57 -9.20
C SER A 648 14.85 -21.85 -7.79
N GLY A 649 15.70 -21.77 -6.77
CA GLY A 649 15.35 -22.19 -5.40
C GLY A 649 14.05 -21.56 -4.88
N VAL A 650 13.82 -20.26 -5.09
CA VAL A 650 12.58 -19.60 -4.65
C VAL A 650 11.33 -20.17 -5.34
N VAL A 651 11.43 -20.54 -6.63
CA VAL A 651 10.35 -21.15 -7.40
C VAL A 651 10.06 -22.55 -6.86
N GLN A 652 11.09 -23.34 -6.61
CA GLN A 652 10.96 -24.66 -6.01
C GLN A 652 10.28 -24.58 -4.63
N GLY A 653 10.73 -23.66 -3.78
CA GLY A 653 10.15 -23.47 -2.44
C GLY A 653 8.68 -23.06 -2.47
N LEU A 654 8.26 -22.25 -3.45
CA LEU A 654 6.85 -21.90 -3.64
C LEU A 654 6.02 -23.13 -4.10
N LYS A 655 6.53 -23.89 -5.08
CA LYS A 655 5.88 -25.11 -5.59
C LYS A 655 5.73 -26.17 -4.49
N ASP A 656 6.79 -26.41 -3.73
CA ASP A 656 6.81 -27.35 -2.59
C ASP A 656 5.78 -26.95 -1.52
N ALA A 657 5.51 -25.66 -1.37
CA ALA A 657 4.48 -25.14 -0.47
C ALA A 657 3.05 -25.24 -1.02
N GLY A 658 2.88 -25.79 -2.23
CA GLY A 658 1.61 -25.92 -2.94
C GLY A 658 1.13 -24.64 -3.61
N VAL A 659 2.01 -23.68 -3.90
CA VAL A 659 1.66 -22.43 -4.60
C VAL A 659 1.78 -22.65 -6.12
N PRO A 660 0.73 -22.37 -6.92
CA PRO A 660 0.83 -22.42 -8.37
C PRO A 660 1.65 -21.22 -8.87
N VAL A 661 2.69 -21.50 -9.65
CA VAL A 661 3.68 -20.51 -10.10
C VAL A 661 3.75 -20.48 -11.63
N SER A 662 3.89 -19.28 -12.19
CA SER A 662 4.34 -19.03 -13.56
C SER A 662 5.64 -18.23 -13.51
N VAL A 663 6.64 -18.67 -14.25
CA VAL A 663 7.97 -18.04 -14.28
C VAL A 663 8.13 -17.23 -15.57
N LEU A 664 8.63 -15.99 -15.42
CA LEU A 664 8.96 -15.11 -16.54
C LEU A 664 10.43 -14.66 -16.42
N GLY A 665 11.32 -15.52 -16.92
CA GLY A 665 12.76 -15.34 -16.88
C GLY A 665 13.34 -14.85 -18.22
N VAL A 666 14.61 -14.45 -18.19
CA VAL A 666 15.34 -14.02 -19.40
C VAL A 666 15.83 -15.20 -20.24
N GLN A 667 15.91 -16.40 -19.65
CA GLN A 667 16.23 -17.63 -20.39
C GLN A 667 15.20 -17.93 -21.48
N ASP A 668 13.89 -17.80 -21.19
CA ASP A 668 12.84 -17.97 -22.18
C ASP A 668 12.92 -16.91 -23.28
N TRP A 669 13.28 -15.68 -22.93
CA TRP A 669 13.49 -14.60 -23.90
C TRP A 669 14.65 -14.93 -24.88
N LEU A 670 15.77 -15.47 -24.38
CA LEU A 670 16.94 -15.84 -25.18
C LEU A 670 16.68 -17.06 -26.08
N HIS A 671 16.02 -18.08 -25.56
CA HIS A 671 15.91 -19.39 -26.23
C HIS A 671 14.62 -19.56 -27.04
N ASN A 672 13.52 -18.89 -26.65
CA ASN A 672 12.23 -18.99 -27.32
C ASN A 672 11.40 -17.71 -27.16
N ARG A 673 11.72 -16.68 -27.96
CA ARG A 673 11.06 -15.38 -27.93
C ARG A 673 9.53 -15.47 -28.06
N ALA A 674 9.00 -16.35 -28.92
CA ALA A 674 7.56 -16.49 -29.12
C ALA A 674 6.85 -17.02 -27.87
N ARG A 675 7.44 -18.01 -27.19
CA ARG A 675 6.94 -18.52 -25.89
C ARG A 675 6.98 -17.44 -24.82
N TRP A 676 8.08 -16.68 -24.75
CA TRP A 676 8.21 -15.58 -23.79
C TRP A 676 7.18 -14.48 -24.06
N GLU A 677 6.96 -14.09 -25.32
CA GLU A 677 5.93 -13.12 -25.69
C GLU A 677 4.52 -13.58 -25.31
N GLY A 678 4.20 -14.87 -25.51
CA GLY A 678 2.95 -15.47 -25.03
C GLY A 678 2.80 -15.41 -23.51
N ALA A 679 3.86 -15.70 -22.76
CA ALA A 679 3.85 -15.62 -21.29
C ALA A 679 3.68 -14.17 -20.80
N VAL A 680 4.32 -13.19 -21.44
CA VAL A 680 4.11 -11.75 -21.16
C VAL A 680 2.66 -11.37 -21.38
N GLN A 681 2.05 -11.83 -22.48
CA GLN A 681 0.64 -11.59 -22.79
C GLN A 681 -0.29 -12.15 -21.70
N ASP A 682 -0.06 -13.40 -21.28
CA ASP A 682 -0.86 -14.07 -20.25
C ASP A 682 -0.80 -13.34 -18.91
N VAL A 683 0.39 -12.83 -18.53
CA VAL A 683 0.58 -12.03 -17.31
C VAL A 683 -0.08 -10.66 -17.43
N ALA A 684 0.04 -10.00 -18.58
CA ALA A 684 -0.54 -8.68 -18.83
C ALA A 684 -2.07 -8.67 -18.71
N VAL A 685 -2.72 -9.76 -19.14
CA VAL A 685 -4.18 -9.92 -19.04
C VAL A 685 -4.62 -10.74 -17.82
N ALA A 686 -3.67 -11.19 -17.01
CA ALA A 686 -3.86 -12.08 -15.85
C ALA A 686 -4.76 -13.29 -16.17
N ALA A 687 -4.45 -13.98 -17.28
CA ALA A 687 -5.22 -15.09 -17.80
C ALA A 687 -5.26 -16.28 -16.84
N THR A 688 -4.13 -16.60 -16.20
CA THR A 688 -3.95 -17.74 -15.33
C THR A 688 -3.97 -17.35 -13.85
N ASP A 689 -4.54 -18.19 -12.99
CA ASP A 689 -4.51 -17.97 -11.53
C ASP A 689 -3.23 -18.52 -10.90
N THR A 690 -2.10 -17.89 -11.21
CA THR A 690 -0.76 -18.28 -10.76
C THR A 690 -0.02 -17.10 -10.17
N VAL A 691 0.82 -17.34 -9.16
CA VAL A 691 1.80 -16.35 -8.71
C VAL A 691 2.81 -16.17 -9.84
N THR A 692 3.01 -14.92 -10.30
CA THR A 692 4.02 -14.66 -11.32
C THR A 692 5.36 -14.38 -10.64
N VAL A 693 6.36 -15.22 -10.89
CA VAL A 693 7.75 -14.99 -10.48
C VAL A 693 8.50 -14.47 -11.70
N ALA A 694 8.96 -13.21 -11.67
CA ALA A 694 9.47 -12.56 -12.87
C ALA A 694 10.73 -11.74 -12.61
N VAL A 695 11.55 -11.61 -13.66
CA VAL A 695 12.49 -10.50 -13.74
C VAL A 695 11.69 -9.22 -13.94
N TYR A 696 11.88 -8.22 -13.07
CA TYR A 696 10.97 -7.06 -13.01
C TYR A 696 10.82 -6.31 -14.33
N GLY A 697 11.83 -6.34 -15.20
CA GLY A 697 11.79 -5.73 -16.54
C GLY A 697 10.71 -6.34 -17.44
N CYS A 698 10.37 -7.62 -17.26
CA CYS A 698 9.37 -8.31 -18.09
C CYS A 698 7.93 -7.91 -17.74
N VAL A 699 7.69 -7.30 -16.58
CA VAL A 699 6.37 -6.89 -16.08
C VAL A 699 6.29 -5.38 -15.83
N LYS A 700 7.16 -4.61 -16.49
CA LYS A 700 7.18 -3.16 -16.34
C LYS A 700 5.83 -2.57 -16.80
N GLY A 701 5.36 -1.58 -16.05
CA GLY A 701 4.06 -0.94 -16.22
C GLY A 701 2.86 -1.73 -15.68
N LEU A 702 3.04 -2.97 -15.21
CA LEU A 702 1.98 -3.75 -14.57
C LEU A 702 1.97 -3.57 -13.05
N GLU A 703 0.78 -3.66 -12.45
CA GLU A 703 0.58 -3.53 -11.01
C GLU A 703 -0.12 -4.76 -10.43
N ARG A 704 0.19 -5.09 -9.17
CA ARG A 704 -0.41 -6.18 -8.40
C ARG A 704 -0.63 -5.79 -6.94
N ARG A 705 -1.64 -6.41 -6.32
CA ARG A 705 -2.03 -6.14 -4.92
C ARG A 705 -0.94 -6.55 -3.94
N VAL A 706 -0.30 -7.68 -4.20
CA VAL A 706 0.80 -8.20 -3.39
C VAL A 706 2.05 -8.31 -4.24
N VAL A 707 3.16 -7.75 -3.76
CA VAL A 707 4.46 -7.89 -4.43
C VAL A 707 5.51 -8.29 -3.40
N ALA A 708 6.22 -9.38 -3.68
CA ALA A 708 7.44 -9.76 -3.00
C ALA A 708 8.66 -9.34 -3.82
N VAL A 709 9.59 -8.60 -3.23
CA VAL A 709 10.84 -8.18 -3.89
C VAL A 709 12.00 -8.93 -3.27
N LEU A 710 12.76 -9.64 -4.12
CA LEU A 710 13.95 -10.40 -3.74
C LEU A 710 15.19 -9.52 -3.91
N GLN A 711 15.79 -9.06 -2.80
CA GLN A 711 17.03 -8.30 -2.86
C GLN A 711 18.22 -9.21 -3.17
N GLY A 712 19.13 -8.74 -4.03
CA GLY A 712 20.35 -9.47 -4.39
C GLY A 712 20.56 -9.58 -5.90
N ARG A 713 21.79 -9.90 -6.32
CA ARG A 713 22.21 -9.88 -7.74
C ARG A 713 23.04 -11.09 -8.16
N HIS A 714 22.91 -11.50 -9.41
CA HIS A 714 24.00 -12.16 -10.12
C HIS A 714 24.68 -11.10 -11.01
N GLN A 715 26.00 -10.93 -10.89
CA GLN A 715 26.73 -9.87 -11.62
C GLN A 715 26.66 -10.12 -13.14
N ARG A 716 26.30 -9.09 -13.92
CA ARG A 716 26.52 -9.02 -15.38
C ARG A 716 27.29 -7.75 -15.75
N ASP A 717 27.74 -7.68 -17.01
CA ASP A 717 28.54 -6.58 -17.57
C ASP A 717 27.86 -5.20 -17.47
N ASP A 718 26.52 -5.13 -17.50
CA ASP A 718 25.74 -3.89 -17.37
C ASP A 718 25.77 -3.26 -15.96
N ASP A 719 26.22 -4.02 -14.96
CA ASP A 719 26.34 -3.63 -13.56
C ASP A 719 27.80 -3.38 -13.14
N VAL A 720 28.76 -3.42 -14.08
CA VAL A 720 30.17 -3.15 -13.81
C VAL A 720 30.30 -1.73 -13.25
N GLY A 721 30.77 -1.64 -12.01
CA GLY A 721 30.96 -0.37 -11.28
C GLY A 721 29.80 0.09 -10.39
N ARG A 722 28.67 -0.64 -10.31
CA ARG A 722 27.57 -0.30 -9.38
C ARG A 722 27.69 -1.01 -8.04
N THR A 723 27.49 -0.27 -6.95
CA THR A 723 27.41 -0.84 -5.59
C THR A 723 26.08 -1.55 -5.37
N ASP A 724 26.02 -2.47 -4.41
CA ASP A 724 24.77 -3.14 -4.01
C ASP A 724 23.69 -2.14 -3.58
N GLU A 725 24.10 -1.01 -2.98
CA GLU A 725 23.19 0.08 -2.59
C GLU A 725 22.59 0.84 -3.78
N GLN A 726 23.36 1.07 -4.85
CA GLN A 726 22.85 1.70 -6.08
C GLN A 726 21.86 0.78 -6.80
N THR A 727 22.13 -0.52 -6.71
CA THR A 727 21.38 -1.62 -7.33
C THR A 727 20.04 -1.83 -6.59
N ASP A 728 20.05 -1.82 -5.26
CA ASP A 728 18.85 -1.86 -4.43
C ASP A 728 17.93 -0.64 -4.67
N ARG A 729 18.50 0.54 -4.91
CA ARG A 729 17.70 1.73 -5.29
C ARG A 729 16.94 1.49 -6.59
N LEU A 730 17.56 0.92 -7.62
CA LEU A 730 16.86 0.59 -8.86
C LEU A 730 15.74 -0.45 -8.64
N ASP A 731 15.95 -1.45 -7.75
CA ASP A 731 14.90 -2.45 -7.43
C ASP A 731 13.70 -1.79 -6.77
N ARG A 732 13.93 -0.80 -5.91
CA ARG A 732 12.85 -0.04 -5.27
C ARG A 732 12.06 0.81 -6.25
N LEU A 733 12.68 1.32 -7.32
CA LEU A 733 11.93 2.05 -8.34
C LEU A 733 11.13 1.10 -9.25
N ASP A 734 11.73 0.03 -9.76
CA ASP A 734 11.11 -0.79 -10.80
C ASP A 734 10.28 -1.96 -10.28
N ALA A 735 10.65 -2.56 -9.14
CA ALA A 735 9.94 -3.70 -8.56
C ALA A 735 8.92 -3.28 -7.48
N VAL A 736 9.33 -2.45 -6.50
CA VAL A 736 8.43 -2.04 -5.41
C VAL A 736 7.25 -1.21 -5.95
N SER A 737 7.46 -0.40 -6.99
CA SER A 737 6.40 0.42 -7.60
C SER A 737 5.33 -0.36 -8.36
N ARG A 738 5.48 -1.68 -8.52
CA ARG A 738 4.43 -2.56 -9.04
C ARG A 738 3.43 -2.95 -7.94
N CYS A 739 3.72 -2.63 -6.68
CA CYS A 739 2.87 -2.95 -5.55
C CYS A 739 1.81 -1.87 -5.34
N THR A 740 0.55 -2.28 -5.24
CA THR A 740 -0.55 -1.36 -4.89
C THR A 740 -0.88 -1.38 -3.40
N THR A 741 -0.76 -2.53 -2.71
CA THR A 741 -1.31 -2.67 -1.34
C THR A 741 -0.41 -3.32 -0.30
N GLN A 742 0.14 -4.51 -0.55
CA GLN A 742 0.97 -5.24 0.43
C GLN A 742 2.33 -5.57 -0.16
N LEU A 743 3.37 -4.95 0.39
CA LEU A 743 4.74 -5.23 0.02
C LEU A 743 5.36 -6.28 0.96
N ILE A 744 6.12 -7.20 0.37
CA ILE A 744 7.01 -8.13 1.06
C ILE A 744 8.43 -7.85 0.56
N MET A 745 9.37 -7.59 1.47
CA MET A 745 10.79 -7.41 1.13
C MET A 745 11.60 -8.58 1.70
N VAL A 746 12.29 -9.32 0.84
CA VAL A 746 13.22 -10.38 1.26
C VAL A 746 14.63 -9.82 1.19
N ARG A 747 15.25 -9.64 2.36
CA ARG A 747 16.55 -8.96 2.49
C ARG A 747 17.68 -9.93 2.76
N THR A 748 18.83 -9.73 2.12
CA THR A 748 20.09 -10.33 2.55
C THR A 748 20.75 -9.46 3.62
N PRO A 749 21.36 -10.04 4.67
CA PRO A 749 22.13 -9.27 5.63
C PRO A 749 23.31 -8.58 4.91
N PRO A 750 23.70 -7.36 5.35
CA PRO A 750 24.87 -6.70 4.82
C PRO A 750 26.11 -7.57 5.06
N VAL A 751 26.96 -7.72 4.05
CA VAL A 751 28.21 -8.48 4.16
C VAL A 751 29.12 -7.71 5.12
N THR A 752 29.20 -8.13 6.38
CA THR A 752 30.27 -7.69 7.28
C THR A 752 31.56 -8.29 6.74
N THR A 753 32.44 -7.45 6.19
CA THR A 753 33.82 -7.83 5.92
C THR A 753 34.51 -8.09 7.26
N THR A 754 34.35 -9.30 7.80
CA THR A 754 35.27 -9.81 8.81
C THR A 754 36.60 -10.02 8.13
N THR A 755 37.53 -9.09 8.37
CA THR A 755 38.95 -9.28 8.13
C THR A 755 39.38 -10.55 8.84
N THR A 756 39.58 -11.61 8.07
CA THR A 756 40.21 -12.84 8.56
C THR A 756 41.61 -12.46 9.07
N PRO A 757 42.02 -12.85 10.28
CA PRO A 757 43.39 -12.66 10.71
C PRO A 757 44.27 -13.51 9.79
N SER A 758 45.22 -12.86 9.14
CA SER A 758 46.28 -13.52 8.39
C SER A 758 46.98 -14.55 9.28
N LEU A 759 46.89 -15.82 8.89
CA LEU A 759 47.74 -16.90 9.41
C LEU A 759 49.20 -16.50 9.20
N THR A 760 49.86 -16.11 10.27
CA THR A 760 51.30 -15.87 10.32
C THR A 760 52.03 -17.21 10.23
N THR A 761 52.72 -17.42 9.10
CA THR A 761 53.72 -18.47 8.94
C THR A 761 54.83 -18.31 9.97
N THR A 762 55.07 -19.39 10.70
CA THR A 762 56.11 -19.54 11.71
C THR A 762 57.49 -19.65 11.04
N THR A 763 58.42 -18.75 11.40
CA THR A 763 59.86 -18.99 11.22
C THR A 763 60.63 -18.51 12.46
N ILE A 764 61.53 -19.38 12.91
CA ILE A 764 62.30 -19.41 14.17
C ILE A 764 63.53 -18.45 14.11
N PRO A 765 64.09 -18.02 15.26
CA PRO A 765 64.77 -16.73 15.43
C PRO A 765 66.30 -16.80 15.57
N THR A 766 66.97 -15.67 15.32
CA THR A 766 68.36 -15.29 15.72
C THR A 766 68.54 -13.80 15.34
N THR A 767 69.14 -12.86 16.07
CA THR A 767 70.04 -12.81 17.24
C THR A 767 70.22 -11.34 17.67
N THR A 768 70.36 -11.11 18.99
CA THR A 768 71.21 -10.09 19.69
C THR A 768 70.97 -8.56 19.56
N HIS A 769 70.64 -7.98 20.73
CA HIS A 769 70.78 -6.61 21.29
C HIS A 769 72.22 -5.99 21.24
N PRO A 770 72.51 -4.72 21.71
CA PRO A 770 71.67 -3.61 22.24
C PRO A 770 72.08 -2.12 21.93
N THR A 771 71.17 -1.18 22.30
CA THR A 771 71.37 0.22 22.85
C THR A 771 71.94 1.38 21.99
N PRO A 772 71.78 2.68 22.37
CA PRO A 772 70.90 3.32 23.40
C PRO A 772 70.12 4.58 22.93
N GLN A 773 69.21 5.08 23.79
CA GLN A 773 68.50 6.39 23.70
C GLN A 773 69.47 7.60 23.82
N PRO A 774 69.00 8.86 23.61
CA PRO A 774 68.42 9.61 24.74
C PRO A 774 67.20 10.50 24.40
N ASN A 775 66.49 10.83 25.49
CA ASN A 775 65.36 11.76 25.65
C ASN A 775 65.61 13.19 25.17
N THR A 776 64.53 13.92 24.82
CA THR A 776 64.21 15.24 25.43
C THR A 776 62.73 15.62 25.25
N THR A 777 62.15 16.07 26.35
CA THR A 777 60.91 16.82 26.58
C THR A 777 60.86 18.17 25.81
N THR A 778 59.66 18.68 25.50
CA THR A 778 59.07 19.94 26.08
C THR A 778 57.77 20.34 25.34
N THR A 779 56.67 20.40 26.12
CA THR A 779 55.60 21.43 26.20
C THR A 779 55.49 22.48 25.08
N THR A 780 54.30 22.79 24.54
CA THR A 780 53.41 23.93 24.93
C THR A 780 52.15 23.99 24.05
N ALA A 781 51.07 24.48 24.66
CA ALA A 781 49.71 24.68 24.15
C ALA A 781 49.57 25.73 23.04
N ILE A 782 48.44 25.73 22.32
CA ILE A 782 47.41 26.79 22.32
C ILE A 782 46.34 26.51 21.23
N THR A 783 45.10 26.72 21.68
CA THR A 783 43.73 26.78 21.14
C THR A 783 43.43 27.15 19.66
N PRO A 784 42.17 26.94 19.24
CA PRO A 784 41.73 26.72 17.85
C PRO A 784 41.16 27.97 17.18
N THR A 785 41.01 27.92 15.85
CA THR A 785 40.13 28.82 15.11
C THR A 785 39.40 28.10 13.98
N THR A 786 38.09 28.32 14.03
CA THR A 786 37.01 28.10 13.06
C THR A 786 37.18 28.86 11.75
N THR A 787 36.71 28.30 10.64
CA THR A 787 35.91 28.91 9.52
C THR A 787 35.79 27.83 8.42
N ASN A 788 34.62 27.29 8.13
CA ASN A 788 33.56 27.76 7.22
C ASN A 788 34.00 28.04 5.77
N ASP A 789 33.34 27.28 4.89
CA ASP A 789 32.69 27.63 3.63
C ASP A 789 33.49 27.90 2.34
N ASP A 790 33.11 27.06 1.37
CA ASP A 790 32.73 27.33 -0.01
C ASP A 790 33.75 27.48 -1.14
N ASP A 791 33.38 26.74 -2.19
CA ASP A 791 33.61 26.91 -3.62
C ASP A 791 35.05 26.93 -4.15
N ASP A 792 35.37 25.97 -5.03
CA ASP A 792 35.56 26.39 -6.42
C ASP A 792 35.47 25.28 -7.47
N HIS A 793 35.00 25.74 -8.62
CA HIS A 793 34.78 25.08 -9.88
C HIS A 793 36.11 24.91 -10.68
N HIS A 794 36.03 24.17 -11.80
CA HIS A 794 37.01 24.03 -12.90
C HIS A 794 38.11 22.96 -12.79
N LEU A 795 38.13 22.04 -13.76
CA LEU A 795 38.93 22.24 -14.98
C LEU A 795 38.55 21.22 -16.08
N ARG A 796 38.36 21.73 -17.30
CA ARG A 796 38.37 20.97 -18.55
C ARG A 796 39.55 21.44 -19.39
N GLN A 797 40.10 20.48 -20.14
CA GLN A 797 40.81 20.59 -21.41
C GLN A 797 42.28 21.04 -21.42
N LYS A 798 43.10 20.13 -21.99
CA LYS A 798 44.16 20.46 -22.93
C LYS A 798 44.32 19.33 -23.95
N GLU A 799 43.88 19.59 -25.18
CA GLU A 799 44.47 19.05 -26.43
C GLU A 799 45.91 19.64 -26.53
N GLU A 800 46.91 19.14 -27.24
CA GLU A 800 46.95 18.59 -28.60
C GLU A 800 48.43 18.20 -28.87
N ARG A 801 48.67 17.15 -29.69
CA ARG A 801 49.82 16.92 -30.60
C ARG A 801 49.63 15.54 -31.23
N GLN A 802 49.03 15.43 -32.41
CA GLN A 802 49.66 15.52 -33.73
C GLN A 802 48.62 15.24 -34.83
#